data_AF-A0A3M1YD98-F1
#
_entry.id   AF-A0A3M1YD98-F1
#
_cell.length_a   1.000
_cell.length_b   1.000
_cell.length_c   1.000
_cell.angle_alpha   90.00
_cell.angle_beta   90.00
_cell.angle_gamma   90.00
#
_symmetry.space_group_name_H-M   'P 1'
#
loop_
_entity.id
_entity.type
_entity.pdbx_description
1 polymer ?
#
loop_
_entity_poly.entity_id
_entity_poly.type
_entity_poly.pdbx_seq_one_letter_code
_entity_poly.pdbx_strand_id
1 'polypeptide(L)'
;YDSLGAEGILNVAATMNTPADVDASGDMPTACPSPWLVTVTNTTPADTRNPGAAFGAMSIDLGAPGSAIYSTIPGGNYGFSTGTSQAAPQVTGAISLLFSAACPALLLRYRNDPAATALIFRDFILDGVDTLASLQGQVATGGRLNLRHSLELLADSCALLPSDCLPPYNLAASSLTDSSVLLSWLQQGSADSFVVRFRTVGGVIWSAPLGATGPSLSLSGLSRCTDYEFQVQAYCGDDSSGYWATAPFRSEGCCEPPAGRQASSLTDSSARLFWRPVYGALDYRLQYRPAGDTAWQEIMVSDTTFVLDSLMGCTGYQWRVASRCDSGGNQFSPERNFSTRGCGACLDRAYCESAGQDFSFEWIGGVQLGPLDRLSGPDSGYANVTDLSYQFVVDSTYDLTLIPGYGGFGFQEVWRLWIDLNQDGGFSDSTELLFEGGPQAGPIQGQLQIPAGAPTGPTRLRVSMKFPGFSGVEWPEACGTFAAGEVEDYCITLSLGDTAYCPALTGLSAAYLPGTDSLRLGWDALPGASLYDLRVRRVGLGLWQEASLSDTALFFTNLDSCATYEWQVRARCGDFGGVYSPLQTFTSQGCGACVDLPYCSAGGESSTIWLETAFIGAQVFNSGPNGGYASFASIPVGVVPGDSLTLTLVPGFATVPRPLGWYAWADWNQDGSFSPDEQLFARDSLAADTLRLRVAVPAGSLPGLSRLRLRLRAPGSGDPCGPQGAGEVEDFCLSVGTTPLDDPAPATGLRLFPNPTTGGLTVASDRPLGRVDLYDLQG
;
A
#
# COMPACT_ATOMS: atom_id res chain seq x y z
N TYR A 1 37.52 -31.75 -11.67
CA TYR A 1 38.09 -30.75 -12.59
C TYR A 1 37.66 -31.02 -14.01
N ASP A 2 37.80 -32.24 -14.53
CA ASP A 2 37.37 -32.56 -15.91
C ASP A 2 35.89 -32.28 -16.20
N SER A 3 34.97 -32.55 -15.25
CA SER A 3 33.56 -32.22 -15.43
C SER A 3 33.29 -30.72 -15.53
N LEU A 4 34.09 -29.89 -14.85
CA LEU A 4 34.04 -28.43 -14.97
C LEU A 4 34.71 -27.96 -16.27
N GLY A 5 35.82 -28.62 -16.62
CA GLY A 5 36.55 -28.38 -17.86
C GLY A 5 35.75 -28.71 -19.12
N ALA A 6 34.90 -29.74 -19.09
CA ALA A 6 33.96 -30.06 -20.15
C ALA A 6 32.98 -28.90 -20.45
N GLU A 7 32.68 -28.08 -19.43
CA GLU A 7 31.86 -26.88 -19.53
C GLU A 7 32.68 -25.60 -19.77
N GLY A 8 33.98 -25.73 -20.04
CA GLY A 8 34.91 -24.64 -20.34
C GLY A 8 35.52 -23.95 -19.13
N ILE A 9 35.30 -24.46 -17.92
CA ILE A 9 35.81 -23.83 -16.69
C ILE A 9 37.28 -24.22 -16.45
N LEU A 10 38.16 -23.21 -16.45
CA LEU A 10 39.53 -23.34 -15.95
C LEU A 10 39.57 -23.16 -14.43
N ASN A 11 40.23 -24.09 -13.74
CA ASN A 11 40.34 -24.12 -12.29
C ASN A 11 41.76 -23.73 -11.91
N VAL A 12 41.92 -22.80 -10.98
CA VAL A 12 43.26 -22.39 -10.52
C VAL A 12 43.44 -22.84 -9.08
N ALA A 13 44.54 -23.54 -8.79
CA ALA A 13 44.84 -24.06 -7.46
C ALA A 13 46.19 -23.57 -6.94
N ALA A 14 46.17 -23.04 -5.71
CA ALA A 14 47.39 -22.79 -4.94
C ALA A 14 47.95 -24.11 -4.40
N THR A 15 49.26 -24.31 -4.51
CA THR A 15 49.94 -25.41 -3.80
C THR A 15 50.16 -25.10 -2.32
N MET A 16 50.56 -26.06 -1.50
CA MET A 16 50.80 -25.87 -0.07
C MET A 16 51.89 -24.81 0.24
N ASN A 17 51.73 -24.11 1.36
CA ASN A 17 52.74 -23.18 1.91
C ASN A 17 53.73 -23.92 2.82
N THR A 18 54.32 -24.98 2.28
CA THR A 18 55.34 -25.81 2.92
C THR A 18 56.47 -26.06 1.92
N PRO A 19 57.76 -26.02 2.29
CA PRO A 19 58.88 -26.30 1.40
C PRO A 19 58.98 -27.79 1.03
N ALA A 20 58.05 -28.28 0.20
CA ALA A 20 57.96 -29.66 -0.23
C ALA A 20 57.92 -29.77 -1.75
N ASP A 21 58.49 -30.87 -2.27
CA ASP A 21 58.31 -31.29 -3.65
C ASP A 21 57.01 -32.09 -3.75
N VAL A 22 56.03 -31.52 -4.45
CA VAL A 22 54.69 -32.10 -4.68
C VAL A 22 54.79 -33.36 -5.53
N ASP A 23 55.77 -33.46 -6.43
CA ASP A 23 55.93 -34.64 -7.28
C ASP A 23 56.33 -35.88 -6.46
N ALA A 24 56.98 -35.65 -5.31
CA ALA A 24 57.36 -36.70 -4.37
C ALA A 24 56.35 -36.89 -3.23
N SER A 25 55.77 -35.80 -2.73
CA SER A 25 55.02 -35.78 -1.48
C SER A 25 53.50 -35.80 -1.67
N GLY A 26 53.03 -35.45 -2.86
CA GLY A 26 51.62 -35.21 -3.15
C GLY A 26 51.07 -33.92 -2.54
N ASP A 27 50.06 -33.35 -3.18
CA ASP A 27 49.30 -32.19 -2.70
C ASP A 27 47.93 -32.22 -3.35
N MET A 28 46.86 -31.92 -2.61
CA MET A 28 45.51 -31.87 -3.16
C MET A 28 45.00 -30.43 -3.06
N PRO A 29 44.54 -29.83 -4.17
CA PRO A 29 44.25 -30.49 -5.45
C PRO A 29 45.39 -30.52 -6.47
N THR A 30 46.57 -29.93 -6.21
CA THR A 30 47.55 -29.65 -7.28
C THR A 30 48.23 -30.89 -7.88
N ALA A 31 48.19 -32.06 -7.24
CA ALA A 31 48.63 -33.33 -7.82
C ALA A 31 47.52 -34.07 -8.60
N CYS A 32 46.30 -33.52 -8.69
CA CYS A 32 45.23 -34.11 -9.51
C CYS A 32 45.53 -33.96 -11.01
N PRO A 33 45.51 -35.04 -11.80
CA PRO A 33 45.66 -34.93 -13.24
C PRO A 33 44.39 -34.35 -13.87
N SER A 34 44.46 -33.13 -14.40
CA SER A 34 43.42 -32.54 -15.24
C SER A 34 44.00 -31.44 -16.11
N PRO A 35 43.74 -31.42 -17.42
CA PRO A 35 44.23 -30.35 -18.28
C PRO A 35 43.53 -29.01 -18.01
N TRP A 36 42.40 -28.98 -17.31
CA TRP A 36 41.69 -27.76 -16.92
C TRP A 36 41.97 -27.31 -15.48
N LEU A 37 43.03 -27.85 -14.86
CA LEU A 37 43.56 -27.40 -13.58
C LEU A 37 44.91 -26.71 -13.83
N VAL A 38 45.02 -25.44 -13.42
CA VAL A 38 46.24 -24.64 -13.45
C VAL A 38 46.78 -24.50 -12.03
N THR A 39 47.96 -25.03 -11.77
CA THR A 39 48.54 -25.12 -10.43
C THR A 39 49.66 -24.10 -10.23
N VAL A 40 49.63 -23.41 -9.09
CA VAL A 40 50.39 -22.16 -8.89
C VAL A 40 51.25 -22.21 -7.64
N THR A 41 52.55 -21.92 -7.78
CA THR A 41 53.45 -21.62 -6.65
C THR A 41 53.69 -20.11 -6.49
N ASN A 42 54.24 -19.73 -5.35
CA ASN A 42 54.45 -18.34 -4.96
C ASN A 42 55.84 -17.84 -5.39
N THR A 43 55.90 -16.72 -6.10
CA THR A 43 57.14 -15.99 -6.38
C THR A 43 57.29 -14.73 -5.53
N THR A 44 58.53 -14.36 -5.25
CA THR A 44 58.91 -13.16 -4.51
C THR A 44 59.11 -11.96 -5.46
N PRO A 45 59.19 -10.73 -4.95
CA PRO A 45 59.59 -9.56 -5.73
C PRO A 45 60.98 -9.63 -6.37
N ALA A 46 61.81 -10.61 -5.98
CA ALA A 46 63.12 -10.87 -6.58
C ALA A 46 63.06 -11.91 -7.71
N ASP A 47 61.87 -12.27 -8.20
CA ASP A 47 61.66 -13.28 -9.25
C ASP A 47 62.29 -14.65 -8.91
N THR A 48 62.20 -15.01 -7.63
CA THR A 48 62.54 -16.35 -7.13
C THR A 48 61.32 -17.00 -6.50
N ARG A 49 61.26 -18.34 -6.49
CA ARG A 49 60.24 -19.05 -5.72
C ARG A 49 60.38 -18.70 -4.23
N ASN A 50 59.27 -18.41 -3.56
CA ASN A 50 59.26 -18.24 -2.12
C ASN A 50 59.73 -19.54 -1.45
N PRO A 51 60.79 -19.52 -0.61
CA PRO A 51 61.32 -20.73 0.00
C PRO A 51 60.29 -21.50 0.82
N GLY A 52 59.26 -20.84 1.36
CA GLY A 52 58.20 -21.46 2.15
C GLY A 52 57.05 -22.04 1.33
N ALA A 53 56.99 -21.86 0.01
CA ALA A 53 55.98 -22.50 -0.84
C ALA A 53 56.40 -23.93 -1.22
N ALA A 54 55.48 -24.75 -1.70
CA ALA A 54 55.81 -26.01 -2.37
C ALA A 54 56.14 -25.80 -3.84
N PHE A 55 56.70 -26.83 -4.47
CA PHE A 55 57.13 -26.83 -5.87
C PHE A 55 56.96 -28.22 -6.47
N GLY A 56 57.08 -28.35 -7.79
CA GLY A 56 56.99 -29.63 -8.48
C GLY A 56 57.21 -29.40 -9.97
N ALA A 57 58.22 -30.04 -10.54
CA ALA A 57 58.54 -29.89 -11.95
C ALA A 57 57.45 -30.44 -12.87
N MET A 58 56.58 -31.33 -12.35
CA MET A 58 55.46 -31.90 -13.10
C MET A 58 54.10 -31.41 -12.59
N SER A 59 53.90 -31.34 -11.27
CA SER A 59 52.58 -31.08 -10.68
C SER A 59 52.25 -29.60 -10.54
N ILE A 60 53.24 -28.71 -10.62
CA ILE A 60 53.06 -27.26 -10.51
C ILE A 60 53.33 -26.58 -11.86
N ASP A 61 52.33 -25.94 -12.44
CA ASP A 61 52.42 -25.39 -13.80
C ASP A 61 53.30 -24.13 -13.88
N LEU A 62 53.05 -23.14 -13.00
CA LEU A 62 53.75 -21.85 -13.04
C LEU A 62 53.90 -21.18 -11.67
N GLY A 63 54.80 -20.21 -11.59
CA GLY A 63 54.87 -19.26 -10.47
C GLY A 63 54.00 -18.02 -10.71
N ALA A 64 53.50 -17.41 -9.64
CA ALA A 64 52.91 -16.07 -9.69
C ALA A 64 53.23 -15.26 -8.42
N PRO A 65 53.21 -13.91 -8.47
CA PRO A 65 53.48 -13.09 -7.31
C PRO A 65 52.54 -13.40 -6.15
N GLY A 66 53.10 -13.91 -5.04
CA GLY A 66 52.34 -14.24 -3.83
C GLY A 66 53.01 -13.82 -2.55
N SER A 67 54.13 -13.07 -2.61
CA SER A 67 54.87 -12.61 -1.44
C SER A 67 54.71 -11.10 -1.26
N ALA A 68 54.28 -10.69 -0.06
CA ALA A 68 53.96 -9.31 0.29
C ALA A 68 52.95 -8.67 -0.69
N ILE A 69 51.84 -9.36 -0.94
CA ILE A 69 50.75 -8.87 -1.78
C ILE A 69 49.84 -7.98 -0.95
N TYR A 70 49.69 -6.72 -1.37
CA TYR A 70 48.74 -5.77 -0.78
C TYR A 70 47.36 -5.94 -1.41
N SER A 71 46.34 -6.19 -0.60
CA SER A 71 44.97 -6.38 -1.07
C SER A 71 43.94 -5.99 -0.01
N THR A 72 42.67 -6.04 -0.37
CA THR A 72 41.53 -5.77 0.51
C THR A 72 41.38 -6.82 1.60
N ILE A 73 41.04 -6.38 2.81
CA ILE A 73 40.66 -7.22 3.96
C ILE A 73 39.33 -6.71 4.55
N PRO A 74 38.60 -7.51 5.37
CA PRO A 74 37.32 -7.10 5.95
C PRO A 74 37.38 -5.75 6.71
N GLY A 75 36.23 -5.09 6.81
CA GLY A 75 36.10 -3.81 7.53
C GLY A 75 36.54 -2.57 6.72
N GLY A 76 36.54 -2.65 5.39
CA GLY A 76 36.90 -1.52 4.52
C GLY A 76 38.40 -1.20 4.48
N ASN A 77 39.25 -2.16 4.87
CA ASN A 77 40.70 -1.97 5.04
C ASN A 77 41.52 -2.68 3.96
N TYR A 78 42.83 -2.42 3.95
CA TYR A 78 43.82 -3.05 3.09
C TYR A 78 45.02 -3.55 3.91
N GLY A 79 45.65 -4.64 3.48
CA GLY A 79 46.79 -5.22 4.19
C GLY A 79 47.68 -6.09 3.30
N PHE A 80 48.89 -6.38 3.80
CA PHE A 80 49.82 -7.28 3.14
C PHE A 80 49.63 -8.72 3.59
N SER A 81 49.69 -9.66 2.65
CA SER A 81 49.72 -11.10 2.94
C SER A 81 50.73 -11.83 2.04
N THR A 82 51.21 -12.98 2.50
CA THR A 82 52.18 -13.82 1.77
C THR A 82 51.68 -15.27 1.77
N GLY A 83 51.61 -15.87 0.58
CA GLY A 83 51.24 -17.26 0.40
C GLY A 83 50.95 -17.59 -1.07
N THR A 84 50.94 -18.88 -1.38
CA THR A 84 50.42 -19.41 -2.65
C THR A 84 48.94 -19.05 -2.84
N SER A 85 48.19 -18.88 -1.75
CA SER A 85 46.83 -18.35 -1.73
C SER A 85 46.71 -16.93 -2.30
N GLN A 86 47.80 -16.15 -2.31
CA GLN A 86 47.86 -14.83 -2.93
C GLN A 86 48.36 -14.89 -4.38
N ALA A 87 49.10 -15.96 -4.74
CA ALA A 87 49.58 -16.19 -6.10
C ALA A 87 48.47 -16.71 -7.03
N ALA A 88 47.67 -17.68 -6.59
CA ALA A 88 46.56 -18.23 -7.37
C ALA A 88 45.56 -17.18 -7.91
N PRO A 89 45.05 -16.20 -7.12
CA PRO A 89 44.12 -15.20 -7.64
C PRO A 89 44.74 -14.27 -8.69
N GLN A 90 46.07 -14.11 -8.74
CA GLN A 90 46.73 -13.36 -9.84
C GLN A 90 46.52 -14.09 -11.17
N VAL A 91 46.67 -15.42 -11.18
CA VAL A 91 46.44 -16.26 -12.36
C VAL A 91 44.95 -16.31 -12.71
N THR A 92 44.05 -16.41 -11.73
CA THR A 92 42.60 -16.33 -11.95
C THR A 92 42.18 -15.00 -12.56
N GLY A 93 42.73 -13.89 -12.07
CA GLY A 93 42.48 -12.55 -12.60
C GLY A 93 43.00 -12.39 -14.03
N ALA A 94 44.19 -12.94 -14.33
CA ALA A 94 44.76 -12.98 -15.67
C ALA A 94 43.85 -13.71 -16.67
N ILE A 95 43.42 -14.94 -16.33
CA ILE A 95 42.48 -15.72 -17.17
C ILE A 95 41.19 -14.93 -17.40
N SER A 96 40.64 -14.32 -16.35
CA SER A 96 39.41 -13.53 -16.44
C SER A 96 39.56 -12.33 -17.40
N LEU A 97 40.71 -11.65 -17.37
CA LEU A 97 40.99 -10.57 -18.29
C LEU A 97 41.06 -11.06 -19.74
N LEU A 98 41.71 -12.20 -20.00
CA LEU A 98 41.76 -12.78 -21.34
C LEU A 98 40.35 -13.09 -21.88
N PHE A 99 39.47 -13.67 -21.07
CA PHE A 99 38.07 -13.90 -21.46
C PHE A 99 37.35 -12.59 -21.79
N SER A 100 37.60 -11.51 -21.04
CA SER A 100 36.98 -10.20 -21.29
C SER A 100 37.51 -9.50 -22.55
N ALA A 101 38.76 -9.79 -22.94
CA ALA A 101 39.43 -9.20 -24.08
C ALA A 101 39.32 -10.05 -25.36
N ALA A 102 38.73 -11.25 -25.27
CA ALA A 102 38.64 -12.18 -26.38
C ALA A 102 37.78 -11.62 -27.51
N CYS A 103 38.27 -11.78 -28.75
CA CYS A 103 37.49 -11.42 -29.92
C CYS A 103 36.20 -12.28 -30.03
N PRO A 104 35.16 -11.75 -30.68
CA PRO A 104 33.90 -12.47 -30.87
C PRO A 104 34.05 -13.86 -31.48
N ALA A 105 34.97 -14.05 -32.42
CA ALA A 105 35.22 -15.35 -33.04
C ALA A 105 35.74 -16.41 -32.04
N LEU A 106 36.61 -16.01 -31.10
CA LEU A 106 37.09 -16.90 -30.05
C LEU A 106 36.01 -17.19 -28.99
N LEU A 107 35.16 -16.20 -28.68
CA LEU A 107 33.99 -16.39 -27.82
C LEU A 107 32.93 -17.32 -28.46
N LEU A 108 32.76 -17.24 -29.79
CA LEU A 108 31.92 -18.18 -30.54
C LEU A 108 32.50 -19.60 -30.53
N ARG A 109 33.82 -19.73 -30.67
CA ARG A 109 34.51 -21.03 -30.52
C ARG A 109 34.31 -21.59 -29.10
N TYR A 110 34.42 -20.75 -28.08
CA TYR A 110 34.18 -21.13 -26.69
C TYR A 110 32.75 -21.61 -26.47
N ARG A 111 31.75 -21.01 -27.14
CA ARG A 111 30.38 -21.50 -27.04
C ARG A 111 30.18 -22.86 -27.73
N ASN A 112 30.85 -23.12 -28.84
CA ASN A 112 30.68 -24.34 -29.64
C ASN A 112 31.50 -25.53 -29.10
N ASP A 113 32.69 -25.25 -28.57
CA ASP A 113 33.57 -26.24 -27.95
C ASP A 113 34.24 -25.59 -26.72
N PRO A 114 33.48 -25.45 -25.61
CA PRO A 114 33.96 -24.78 -24.41
C PRO A 114 35.17 -25.50 -23.82
N ALA A 115 35.16 -26.84 -23.86
CA ALA A 115 36.23 -27.66 -23.35
C ALA A 115 37.55 -27.40 -24.09
N ALA A 116 37.57 -27.47 -25.43
CA ALA A 116 38.79 -27.22 -26.20
C ALA A 116 39.21 -25.76 -26.15
N THR A 117 38.26 -24.82 -26.14
CA THR A 117 38.59 -23.39 -26.13
C THR A 117 39.12 -22.93 -24.79
N ALA A 118 38.64 -23.47 -23.67
CA ALA A 118 39.23 -23.22 -22.36
C ALA A 118 40.72 -23.62 -22.32
N LEU A 119 41.10 -24.72 -22.98
CA LEU A 119 42.50 -25.12 -23.08
C LEU A 119 43.35 -24.10 -23.85
N ILE A 120 42.79 -23.41 -24.85
CA ILE A 120 43.48 -22.32 -25.55
C ILE A 120 43.77 -21.15 -24.60
N PHE A 121 42.79 -20.76 -23.77
CA PHE A 121 43.00 -19.71 -22.76
C PHE A 121 44.02 -20.12 -21.69
N ARG A 122 44.04 -21.39 -21.30
CA ARG A 122 45.09 -21.94 -20.44
C ARG A 122 46.45 -21.84 -21.10
N ASP A 123 46.56 -22.23 -22.37
CA ASP A 123 47.82 -22.23 -23.10
C ASP A 123 48.37 -20.79 -23.23
N PHE A 124 47.53 -19.78 -23.45
CA PHE A 124 47.97 -18.38 -23.40
C PHE A 124 48.60 -17.97 -22.05
N ILE A 125 48.16 -18.57 -20.94
CA ILE A 125 48.75 -18.32 -19.61
C ILE A 125 50.08 -19.06 -19.46
N LEU A 126 50.15 -20.33 -19.84
CA LEU A 126 51.33 -21.18 -19.64
C LEU A 126 52.46 -20.85 -20.63
N ASP A 127 52.13 -20.57 -21.88
CA ASP A 127 53.09 -20.16 -22.91
C ASP A 127 53.50 -18.69 -22.74
N GLY A 128 52.64 -17.89 -22.10
CA GLY A 128 52.85 -16.48 -21.85
C GLY A 128 53.82 -16.17 -20.71
N VAL A 129 54.33 -17.15 -19.98
CA VAL A 129 55.18 -16.90 -18.79
C VAL A 129 56.51 -16.21 -19.14
N ASP A 130 57.06 -15.46 -18.18
CA ASP A 130 58.48 -15.11 -18.19
C ASP A 130 59.26 -16.30 -17.64
N THR A 131 60.07 -16.95 -18.48
CA THR A 131 60.95 -18.04 -18.03
C THR A 131 62.07 -17.51 -17.15
N LEU A 132 62.23 -18.07 -15.95
CA LEU A 132 63.19 -17.60 -14.96
C LEU A 132 64.14 -18.73 -14.57
N ALA A 133 65.45 -18.45 -14.57
CA ALA A 133 66.46 -19.45 -14.18
C ALA A 133 66.22 -20.01 -12.76
N SER A 134 65.65 -19.21 -11.87
CA SER A 134 65.27 -19.57 -10.50
C SER A 134 64.11 -20.56 -10.39
N LEU A 135 63.29 -20.69 -11.44
CA LEU A 135 62.11 -21.56 -11.49
C LEU A 135 62.31 -22.80 -12.38
N GLN A 136 63.43 -22.88 -13.10
CA GLN A 136 63.78 -24.05 -13.91
C GLN A 136 63.89 -25.30 -13.02
N GLY A 137 63.15 -26.34 -13.41
CA GLY A 137 63.06 -27.58 -12.62
C GLY A 137 62.28 -27.45 -11.30
N GLN A 138 61.61 -26.32 -11.04
CA GLN A 138 60.74 -26.13 -9.87
C GLN A 138 59.25 -26.08 -10.24
N VAL A 139 58.92 -25.70 -11.48
CA VAL A 139 57.57 -25.68 -12.07
C VAL A 139 57.67 -26.11 -13.54
N ALA A 140 56.58 -26.64 -14.11
CA ALA A 140 56.55 -27.24 -15.45
C ALA A 140 56.93 -26.25 -16.56
N THR A 141 56.43 -25.02 -16.49
CA THR A 141 56.79 -23.95 -17.45
C THR A 141 58.17 -23.35 -17.20
N GLY A 142 58.77 -23.60 -16.04
CA GLY A 142 59.98 -22.93 -15.58
C GLY A 142 59.85 -21.40 -15.47
N GLY A 143 58.63 -20.87 -15.37
CA GLY A 143 58.37 -19.44 -15.49
C GLY A 143 57.31 -18.88 -14.53
N ARG A 144 57.23 -17.55 -14.52
CA ARG A 144 56.27 -16.76 -13.75
C ARG A 144 55.25 -16.13 -14.68
N LEU A 145 53.99 -16.05 -14.27
CA LEU A 145 52.90 -15.33 -14.94
C LEU A 145 53.37 -13.97 -15.52
N ASN A 146 53.06 -13.72 -16.80
CA ASN A 146 53.18 -12.43 -17.47
C ASN A 146 51.92 -12.16 -18.30
N LEU A 147 51.03 -11.34 -17.73
CA LEU A 147 49.72 -11.03 -18.30
C LEU A 147 49.80 -10.32 -19.65
N ARG A 148 50.82 -9.49 -19.87
CA ARG A 148 50.95 -8.75 -21.14
C ARG A 148 51.23 -9.72 -22.29
N HIS A 149 52.17 -10.64 -22.10
CA HIS A 149 52.51 -11.61 -23.14
C HIS A 149 51.32 -12.55 -23.42
N SER A 150 50.58 -12.97 -22.39
CA SER A 150 49.32 -13.72 -22.58
C SER A 150 48.27 -12.96 -23.41
N LEU A 151 48.16 -11.63 -23.25
CA LEU A 151 47.28 -10.78 -24.06
C LEU A 151 47.75 -10.63 -25.51
N GLU A 152 49.06 -10.60 -25.75
CA GLU A 152 49.65 -10.59 -27.10
C GLU A 152 49.33 -11.90 -27.84
N LEU A 153 49.48 -13.05 -27.18
CA LEU A 153 49.12 -14.36 -27.73
C LEU A 153 47.61 -14.45 -28.08
N LEU A 154 46.75 -13.86 -27.25
CA LEU A 154 45.31 -13.75 -27.53
C LEU A 154 45.04 -12.90 -28.77
N ALA A 155 45.69 -11.73 -28.89
CA ALA A 155 45.50 -10.82 -30.01
C ALA A 155 45.91 -11.46 -31.34
N ASP A 156 47.04 -12.18 -31.35
CA ASP A 156 47.52 -12.92 -32.51
C ASP A 156 46.55 -14.03 -32.93
N SER A 157 45.97 -14.77 -31.97
CA SER A 157 44.94 -15.79 -32.23
C SER A 157 43.68 -15.20 -32.85
N CYS A 158 43.29 -14.00 -32.43
CA CYS A 158 42.13 -13.29 -32.95
C CYS A 158 42.31 -12.76 -34.39
N ALA A 159 43.54 -12.37 -34.76
CA ALA A 159 43.84 -11.87 -36.11
C ALA A 159 43.78 -12.95 -37.20
N LEU A 160 43.73 -14.24 -36.82
CA LEU A 160 43.77 -15.39 -37.73
C LEU A 160 42.39 -15.99 -38.05
N LEU A 161 41.28 -15.43 -37.55
CA LEU A 161 39.91 -15.94 -37.74
C LEU A 161 39.12 -15.12 -38.79
N PRO A 162 38.71 -15.72 -39.94
CA PRO A 162 38.10 -14.97 -41.04
C PRO A 162 36.55 -14.98 -40.98
N SER A 163 35.91 -13.92 -40.45
CA SER A 163 34.64 -13.34 -40.98
C SER A 163 34.18 -12.16 -40.12
N ASP A 164 33.91 -11.00 -40.75
CA ASP A 164 33.38 -9.79 -40.10
C ASP A 164 31.84 -9.79 -39.95
N CYS A 165 31.15 -10.84 -40.44
CA CYS A 165 29.68 -10.92 -40.37
C CYS A 165 29.21 -11.49 -39.02
N LEU A 166 29.28 -10.63 -38.01
CA LEU A 166 28.98 -10.99 -36.62
C LEU A 166 27.46 -10.99 -36.35
N PRO A 167 26.99 -11.94 -35.53
CA PRO A 167 25.59 -11.97 -35.14
C PRO A 167 25.18 -10.76 -34.28
N PRO A 168 23.92 -10.29 -34.37
CA PRO A 168 23.39 -9.23 -33.53
C PRO A 168 23.40 -9.58 -32.05
N TYR A 169 23.75 -8.67 -31.14
CA TYR A 169 23.85 -8.95 -29.70
C TYR A 169 22.95 -8.02 -28.88
N ASN A 170 22.87 -8.25 -27.57
CA ASN A 170 22.02 -7.46 -26.66
C ASN A 170 20.56 -7.35 -27.16
N LEU A 171 19.98 -8.49 -27.54
CA LEU A 171 18.59 -8.59 -27.99
C LEU A 171 17.66 -8.19 -26.83
N ALA A 172 16.75 -7.27 -27.09
CA ALA A 172 15.80 -6.76 -26.12
C ALA A 172 14.40 -6.59 -26.71
N ALA A 173 13.40 -6.68 -25.85
CA ALA A 173 12.01 -6.40 -26.15
C ALA A 173 11.55 -5.20 -25.31
N SER A 174 10.79 -4.29 -25.91
CA SER A 174 10.28 -3.09 -25.25
C SER A 174 8.91 -2.72 -25.81
N SER A 175 8.24 -1.74 -25.20
CA SER A 175 6.92 -1.24 -25.65
C SER A 175 5.91 -2.37 -25.86
N LEU A 176 5.86 -3.30 -24.90
CA LEU A 176 5.00 -4.49 -24.98
C LEU A 176 3.54 -4.09 -24.80
N THR A 177 2.70 -4.68 -25.63
CA THR A 177 1.24 -4.69 -25.45
C THR A 177 0.77 -6.14 -25.40
N ASP A 178 -0.54 -6.36 -25.31
CA ASP A 178 -1.12 -7.69 -25.35
C ASP A 178 -1.07 -8.34 -26.75
N SER A 179 -0.67 -7.59 -27.78
CA SER A 179 -0.63 -8.07 -29.17
C SER A 179 0.57 -7.59 -30.00
N SER A 180 1.44 -6.75 -29.45
CA SER A 180 2.60 -6.19 -30.15
C SER A 180 3.82 -6.01 -29.25
N VAL A 181 4.99 -5.89 -29.88
CA VAL A 181 6.28 -5.61 -29.20
C VAL A 181 7.24 -4.88 -30.13
N LEU A 182 8.10 -4.04 -29.58
CA LEU A 182 9.27 -3.52 -30.29
C LEU A 182 10.50 -4.35 -29.91
N LEU A 183 11.05 -5.08 -30.87
CA LEU A 183 12.30 -5.80 -30.73
C LEU A 183 13.47 -4.89 -31.13
N SER A 184 14.56 -4.95 -30.40
CA SER A 184 15.78 -4.19 -30.67
C SER A 184 17.03 -5.00 -30.37
N TRP A 185 18.13 -4.69 -31.02
CA TRP A 185 19.43 -5.33 -30.81
C TRP A 185 20.57 -4.33 -31.10
N LEU A 186 21.80 -4.73 -30.77
CA LEU A 186 23.01 -4.04 -31.18
C LEU A 186 23.71 -4.84 -32.28
N GLN A 187 24.40 -4.14 -33.17
CA GLN A 187 25.18 -4.74 -34.26
C GLN A 187 26.62 -4.22 -34.23
N GLN A 188 27.60 -5.12 -34.41
CA GLN A 188 29.00 -4.76 -34.69
C GLN A 188 29.36 -5.13 -36.13
N GLY A 189 30.20 -4.33 -36.79
CA GLY A 189 30.54 -4.53 -38.20
C GLY A 189 29.46 -4.02 -39.17
N SER A 190 29.61 -4.34 -40.46
CA SER A 190 28.76 -3.87 -41.55
C SER A 190 27.70 -4.91 -41.95
N ALA A 191 26.61 -5.02 -41.18
CA ALA A 191 25.43 -5.77 -41.60
C ALA A 191 24.54 -4.90 -42.50
N ASP A 192 24.14 -5.42 -43.65
CA ASP A 192 23.27 -4.75 -44.63
C ASP A 192 21.78 -4.94 -44.29
N SER A 193 21.44 -6.09 -43.70
CA SER A 193 20.07 -6.40 -43.32
C SER A 193 20.01 -7.44 -42.22
N PHE A 194 18.83 -7.55 -41.61
CA PHE A 194 18.54 -8.50 -40.56
C PHE A 194 17.32 -9.33 -40.91
N VAL A 195 17.28 -10.54 -40.39
CA VAL A 195 16.08 -11.38 -40.42
C VAL A 195 15.76 -11.81 -39.00
N VAL A 196 14.52 -11.59 -38.60
CA VAL A 196 13.97 -11.92 -37.29
C VAL A 196 13.01 -13.09 -37.42
N ARG A 197 13.05 -14.02 -36.48
CA ARG A 197 12.02 -15.04 -36.30
C ARG A 197 11.68 -15.16 -34.83
N PHE A 198 10.43 -15.54 -34.54
CA PHE A 198 9.95 -15.70 -33.17
C PHE A 198 9.06 -16.93 -33.03
N ARG A 199 8.87 -17.40 -31.80
CA ARG A 199 7.93 -18.48 -31.46
C ARG A 199 7.55 -18.39 -29.99
N THR A 200 6.53 -19.13 -29.56
CA THR A 200 6.25 -19.30 -28.14
C THR A 200 7.37 -20.09 -27.47
N VAL A 201 7.74 -19.75 -26.24
CA VAL A 201 8.75 -20.49 -25.47
C VAL A 201 8.38 -21.97 -25.38
N GLY A 202 9.33 -22.86 -25.66
CA GLY A 202 9.11 -24.31 -25.72
C GLY A 202 8.43 -24.81 -27.01
N GLY A 203 7.99 -23.92 -27.90
CA GLY A 203 7.49 -24.29 -29.22
C GLY A 203 8.61 -24.82 -30.13
N VAL A 204 8.29 -25.77 -31.01
CA VAL A 204 9.29 -26.37 -31.93
C VAL A 204 9.34 -25.69 -33.31
N ILE A 205 8.30 -24.94 -33.68
CA ILE A 205 8.18 -24.27 -34.99
C ILE A 205 8.44 -22.78 -34.83
N TRP A 206 9.34 -22.22 -35.65
CA TRP A 206 9.59 -20.78 -35.75
C TRP A 206 8.59 -20.12 -36.71
N SER A 207 8.30 -18.84 -36.50
CA SER A 207 7.57 -18.00 -37.45
C SER A 207 8.25 -17.98 -38.82
N ALA A 208 7.51 -17.57 -39.85
CA ALA A 208 8.12 -17.15 -41.10
C ALA A 208 9.18 -16.06 -40.82
N PRO A 209 10.35 -16.07 -41.49
CA PRO A 209 11.37 -15.05 -41.26
C PRO A 209 10.90 -13.67 -41.71
N LEU A 210 11.16 -12.66 -40.89
CA LEU A 210 10.74 -11.27 -41.09
C LEU A 210 11.98 -10.39 -41.32
N GLY A 211 12.03 -9.68 -42.44
CA GLY A 211 13.15 -8.80 -42.76
C GLY A 211 13.11 -7.48 -41.96
N ALA A 212 14.29 -6.98 -41.58
CA ALA A 212 14.47 -5.66 -40.99
C ALA A 212 15.70 -4.98 -41.62
N THR A 213 15.57 -3.68 -41.92
CA THR A 213 16.64 -2.87 -42.53
C THR A 213 17.51 -2.13 -41.51
N GLY A 214 17.22 -2.30 -40.22
CA GLY A 214 17.92 -1.64 -39.12
C GLY A 214 17.83 -2.46 -37.83
N PRO A 215 18.43 -2.00 -36.73
CA PRO A 215 18.62 -2.79 -35.51
C PRO A 215 17.36 -2.92 -34.63
N SER A 216 16.17 -2.82 -35.23
CA SER A 216 14.90 -2.95 -34.54
C SER A 216 13.79 -3.40 -35.48
N LEU A 217 12.77 -4.08 -34.94
CA LEU A 217 11.58 -4.52 -35.66
C LEU A 217 10.36 -4.55 -34.74
N SER A 218 9.26 -3.93 -35.15
CA SER A 218 7.97 -4.07 -34.46
C SER A 218 7.24 -5.33 -34.93
N LEU A 219 6.81 -6.16 -33.98
CA LEU A 219 5.93 -7.30 -34.22
C LEU A 219 4.50 -6.99 -33.76
N SER A 220 3.53 -7.55 -34.45
CA SER A 220 2.09 -7.44 -34.13
C SER A 220 1.39 -8.79 -34.30
N GLY A 221 0.18 -8.92 -33.77
CA GLY A 221 -0.62 -10.15 -33.86
C GLY A 221 -0.16 -11.24 -32.89
N LEU A 222 0.49 -10.85 -31.80
CA LEU A 222 0.85 -11.76 -30.71
C LEU A 222 -0.40 -12.18 -29.92
N SER A 223 -0.38 -13.38 -29.38
CA SER A 223 -1.32 -13.82 -28.37
C SER A 223 -1.00 -13.13 -27.06
N ARG A 224 -2.02 -12.71 -26.32
CA ARG A 224 -1.87 -12.08 -24.99
C ARG A 224 -1.28 -13.01 -23.95
N CYS A 225 -0.61 -12.43 -22.95
CA CYS A 225 -0.02 -13.14 -21.82
C CYS A 225 0.80 -14.40 -22.18
N THR A 226 1.49 -14.35 -23.32
CA THR A 226 2.17 -15.51 -23.89
C THR A 226 3.67 -15.28 -23.87
N ASP A 227 4.41 -16.25 -23.35
CA ASP A 227 5.86 -16.25 -23.39
C ASP A 227 6.33 -16.56 -24.81
N TYR A 228 7.07 -15.63 -25.39
CA TYR A 228 7.71 -15.71 -26.68
C TYR A 228 9.23 -15.71 -26.54
N GLU A 229 9.89 -16.17 -27.57
CA GLU A 229 11.30 -15.98 -27.77
C GLU A 229 11.59 -15.62 -29.22
N PHE A 230 12.58 -14.76 -29.45
CA PHE A 230 12.99 -14.34 -30.79
C PHE A 230 14.48 -14.49 -31.02
N GLN A 231 14.85 -14.63 -32.28
CA GLN A 231 16.24 -14.64 -32.75
C GLN A 231 16.40 -13.67 -33.90
N VAL A 232 17.62 -13.16 -34.03
CA VAL A 232 18.01 -12.26 -35.12
C VAL A 232 19.25 -12.83 -35.80
N GLN A 233 19.23 -12.78 -37.13
CA GLN A 233 20.34 -13.12 -38.02
C GLN A 233 20.72 -11.87 -38.80
N ALA A 234 22.02 -11.60 -38.93
CA ALA A 234 22.56 -10.55 -39.79
C ALA A 234 23.00 -11.11 -41.15
N TYR A 235 22.92 -10.27 -42.18
CA TYR A 235 23.48 -10.50 -43.51
C TYR A 235 24.47 -9.39 -43.85
N CYS A 236 25.63 -9.75 -44.37
CA CYS A 236 26.74 -8.85 -44.70
C CYS A 236 27.23 -9.21 -46.11
N GLY A 237 26.61 -8.64 -47.14
CA GLY A 237 26.72 -9.11 -48.52
C GLY A 237 26.13 -10.52 -48.69
N ASP A 238 26.95 -11.44 -49.17
CA ASP A 238 26.58 -12.86 -49.35
C ASP A 238 26.78 -13.70 -48.08
N ASP A 239 27.49 -13.16 -47.07
CA ASP A 239 27.73 -13.84 -45.81
C ASP A 239 26.58 -13.65 -44.83
N SER A 240 26.40 -14.64 -43.95
CA SER A 240 25.42 -14.56 -42.88
C SER A 240 25.98 -15.03 -41.55
N SER A 241 25.59 -14.31 -40.49
CA SER A 241 25.94 -14.68 -39.12
C SER A 241 25.24 -15.95 -38.61
N GLY A 242 24.16 -16.38 -39.29
CA GLY A 242 23.20 -17.33 -38.72
C GLY A 242 22.38 -16.75 -37.56
N TYR A 243 21.40 -17.52 -37.08
CA TYR A 243 20.70 -17.25 -35.81
C TYR A 243 21.52 -17.83 -34.66
N TRP A 244 21.75 -17.06 -33.60
CA TRP A 244 22.67 -17.47 -32.52
C TRP A 244 22.07 -17.31 -31.10
N ALA A 245 21.49 -16.15 -30.78
CA ALA A 245 20.89 -15.86 -29.48
C ALA A 245 19.39 -15.86 -29.60
N THR A 246 18.79 -16.39 -28.55
CA THR A 246 17.37 -16.40 -28.29
C THR A 246 17.11 -15.48 -27.12
N ALA A 247 16.28 -14.45 -27.33
CA ALA A 247 15.86 -13.56 -26.27
C ALA A 247 14.38 -13.79 -25.94
N PRO A 248 14.04 -14.08 -24.67
CA PRO A 248 12.66 -14.25 -24.26
C PRO A 248 11.98 -12.89 -24.06
N PHE A 249 10.67 -12.86 -24.25
CA PHE A 249 9.79 -11.77 -23.84
C PHE A 249 8.38 -12.30 -23.63
N ARG A 250 7.55 -11.62 -22.83
CA ARG A 250 6.16 -12.02 -22.61
C ARG A 250 5.23 -10.88 -23.03
N SER A 251 4.24 -11.18 -23.88
CA SER A 251 3.22 -10.18 -24.21
C SER A 251 2.40 -9.79 -22.97
N GLU A 252 1.92 -8.55 -22.92
CA GLU A 252 1.15 -8.02 -21.79
C GLU A 252 -0.28 -8.60 -21.73
N GLY A 253 -1.08 -8.12 -20.79
CA GLY A 253 -2.48 -8.55 -20.63
C GLY A 253 -2.65 -9.82 -19.80
N CYS A 254 -1.70 -10.10 -18.90
CA CYS A 254 -1.78 -11.22 -17.94
C CYS A 254 -2.70 -10.97 -16.76
N CYS A 255 -3.07 -9.71 -16.49
CA CYS A 255 -3.94 -9.34 -15.37
C CYS A 255 -3.43 -9.83 -14.02
N GLU A 256 -2.09 -9.77 -13.89
CA GLU A 256 -1.35 -10.13 -12.68
C GLU A 256 -1.69 -9.18 -11.53
N PRO A 257 -1.61 -9.66 -10.28
CA PRO A 257 -1.80 -8.80 -9.12
C PRO A 257 -0.86 -7.58 -9.14
N PRO A 258 -1.36 -6.35 -8.93
CA PRO A 258 -0.57 -5.14 -9.07
C PRO A 258 0.70 -5.12 -8.21
N ALA A 259 1.84 -4.75 -8.79
CA ALA A 259 3.14 -4.66 -8.11
C ALA A 259 3.42 -3.26 -7.53
N GLY A 260 4.54 -3.08 -6.82
CA GLY A 260 4.98 -1.76 -6.33
C GLY A 260 4.06 -1.11 -5.28
N ARG A 261 3.33 -1.93 -4.52
CA ARG A 261 2.35 -1.52 -3.51
C ARG A 261 3.02 -0.84 -2.31
N GLN A 262 2.59 0.38 -1.98
CA GLN A 262 3.08 1.16 -0.83
C GLN A 262 1.95 1.97 -0.18
N ALA A 263 2.14 2.28 1.11
CA ALA A 263 1.30 3.20 1.88
C ALA A 263 2.12 4.44 2.25
N SER A 264 1.49 5.61 2.26
CA SER A 264 2.13 6.91 2.52
C SER A 264 1.13 7.89 3.12
N SER A 265 1.57 9.09 3.49
CA SER A 265 0.70 10.16 4.02
C SER A 265 -0.18 9.69 5.18
N LEU A 266 0.41 8.94 6.11
CA LEU A 266 -0.30 8.33 7.23
C LEU A 266 -0.73 9.41 8.23
N THR A 267 -2.02 9.47 8.54
CA THR A 267 -2.58 10.23 9.66
C THR A 267 -3.15 9.27 10.70
N ASP A 268 -3.77 9.81 11.74
CA ASP A 268 -4.52 9.05 12.74
C ASP A 268 -5.82 8.45 12.19
N SER A 269 -6.31 8.93 11.06
CA SER A 269 -7.57 8.49 10.46
C SER A 269 -7.49 8.16 8.97
N SER A 270 -6.31 8.24 8.34
CA SER A 270 -6.18 8.02 6.90
C SER A 270 -4.82 7.50 6.45
N ALA A 271 -4.80 6.88 5.28
CA ALA A 271 -3.58 6.43 4.59
C ALA A 271 -3.75 6.52 3.07
N ARG A 272 -2.73 7.01 2.36
CA ARG A 272 -2.69 6.97 0.89
C ARG A 272 -2.00 5.69 0.43
N LEU A 273 -2.74 4.84 -0.26
CA LEU A 273 -2.26 3.63 -0.91
C LEU A 273 -1.97 3.89 -2.39
N PHE A 274 -0.92 3.26 -2.93
CA PHE A 274 -0.65 3.28 -4.36
C PHE A 274 0.08 2.04 -4.85
N TRP A 275 -0.05 1.73 -6.14
CA TRP A 275 0.56 0.59 -6.83
C TRP A 275 0.93 0.92 -8.28
N ARG A 276 1.65 0.02 -8.95
CA ARG A 276 1.97 0.16 -10.38
C ARG A 276 0.76 -0.24 -11.24
N PRO A 277 0.50 0.48 -12.36
CA PRO A 277 -0.57 0.10 -13.29
C PRO A 277 -0.34 -1.28 -13.89
N VAL A 278 -1.43 -1.95 -14.22
CA VAL A 278 -1.44 -3.26 -14.90
C VAL A 278 -2.06 -3.06 -16.27
N TYR A 279 -1.34 -3.44 -17.33
CA TYR A 279 -1.81 -3.25 -18.70
C TYR A 279 -3.11 -4.03 -18.95
N GLY A 280 -4.13 -3.34 -19.47
CA GLY A 280 -5.45 -3.92 -19.73
C GLY A 280 -6.36 -4.04 -18.49
N ALA A 281 -5.94 -3.53 -17.33
CA ALA A 281 -6.83 -3.40 -16.18
C ALA A 281 -7.88 -2.31 -16.45
N LEU A 282 -9.15 -2.65 -16.25
CA LEU A 282 -10.29 -1.73 -16.33
C LEU A 282 -10.44 -0.95 -15.01
N ASP A 283 -10.23 -1.64 -13.90
CA ASP A 283 -10.21 -1.11 -12.54
C ASP A 283 -9.52 -2.13 -11.60
N TYR A 284 -9.54 -1.82 -10.31
CA TYR A 284 -8.91 -2.59 -9.25
C TYR A 284 -9.89 -2.86 -8.11
N ARG A 285 -9.77 -4.04 -7.51
CA ARG A 285 -10.37 -4.39 -6.22
C ARG A 285 -9.34 -4.15 -5.14
N LEU A 286 -9.56 -3.15 -4.31
CA LEU A 286 -8.75 -2.87 -3.13
C LEU A 286 -9.42 -3.49 -1.91
N GLN A 287 -8.68 -4.28 -1.14
CA GLN A 287 -9.12 -4.83 0.13
C GLN A 287 -8.24 -4.37 1.28
N TYR A 288 -8.85 -4.07 2.42
CA TYR A 288 -8.15 -3.72 3.66
C TYR A 288 -8.92 -4.19 4.90
N ARG A 289 -8.21 -4.31 6.02
CA ARG A 289 -8.77 -4.66 7.35
C ARG A 289 -7.80 -4.28 8.47
N PRO A 290 -8.26 -4.07 9.71
CA PRO A 290 -7.39 -4.04 10.88
C PRO A 290 -6.57 -5.34 10.98
N ALA A 291 -5.32 -5.25 11.42
CA ALA A 291 -4.44 -6.40 11.57
C ALA A 291 -4.99 -7.37 12.61
N GLY A 292 -5.05 -8.66 12.26
CA GLY A 292 -5.63 -9.70 13.09
C GLY A 292 -7.14 -9.91 12.89
N ASP A 293 -7.83 -8.99 12.21
CA ASP A 293 -9.23 -9.19 11.85
C ASP A 293 -9.35 -10.21 10.70
N THR A 294 -10.51 -10.86 10.59
CA THR A 294 -10.77 -11.89 9.56
C THR A 294 -11.59 -11.37 8.39
N ALA A 295 -12.44 -10.35 8.62
CA ALA A 295 -13.28 -9.75 7.59
C ALA A 295 -12.51 -8.71 6.77
N TRP A 296 -12.62 -8.78 5.44
CA TRP A 296 -12.06 -7.78 4.53
C TRP A 296 -13.11 -6.77 4.12
N GLN A 297 -12.76 -5.49 4.16
CA GLN A 297 -13.49 -4.46 3.43
C GLN A 297 -12.98 -4.40 2.00
N GLU A 298 -13.86 -4.17 1.03
CA GLU A 298 -13.52 -4.14 -0.40
C GLU A 298 -14.07 -2.90 -1.10
N ILE A 299 -13.24 -2.26 -1.91
CA ILE A 299 -13.54 -1.05 -2.67
C ILE A 299 -13.12 -1.26 -4.13
N MET A 300 -13.97 -0.84 -5.07
CA MET A 300 -13.63 -0.75 -6.49
C MET A 300 -13.01 0.61 -6.79
N VAL A 301 -11.83 0.62 -7.41
CA VAL A 301 -11.08 1.85 -7.71
C VAL A 301 -10.53 1.80 -9.14
N SER A 302 -10.67 2.88 -9.90
CA SER A 302 -10.21 2.95 -11.30
C SER A 302 -8.79 3.48 -11.45
N ASP A 303 -8.28 4.18 -10.43
CA ASP A 303 -6.92 4.73 -10.41
C ASP A 303 -5.94 3.80 -9.67
N THR A 304 -4.64 4.04 -9.83
CA THR A 304 -3.57 3.30 -9.14
C THR A 304 -3.18 3.90 -7.79
N THR A 305 -3.89 4.94 -7.36
CA THR A 305 -3.79 5.52 -6.01
C THR A 305 -5.17 5.67 -5.38
N PHE A 306 -5.26 5.40 -4.09
CA PHE A 306 -6.48 5.56 -3.31
C PHE A 306 -6.16 6.07 -1.90
N VAL A 307 -6.97 6.99 -1.38
CA VAL A 307 -6.86 7.45 0.02
C VAL A 307 -7.93 6.71 0.82
N LEU A 308 -7.49 5.86 1.75
CA LEU A 308 -8.36 5.31 2.78
C LEU A 308 -8.51 6.34 3.88
N ASP A 309 -9.75 6.68 4.23
CA ASP A 309 -10.12 7.57 5.33
C ASP A 309 -10.95 6.83 6.40
N SER A 310 -11.39 7.55 7.43
CA SER A 310 -12.18 7.03 8.56
C SER A 310 -11.56 5.78 9.21
N LEU A 311 -10.24 5.69 9.22
CA LEU A 311 -9.49 4.63 9.90
C LEU A 311 -9.42 4.90 11.40
N MET A 312 -9.25 3.84 12.19
CA MET A 312 -9.00 3.96 13.63
C MET A 312 -7.56 4.41 13.85
N GLY A 313 -7.37 5.36 14.77
CA GLY A 313 -6.03 5.76 15.22
C GLY A 313 -5.30 4.63 15.92
N CYS A 314 -3.97 4.71 15.91
CA CYS A 314 -3.06 3.75 16.52
C CYS A 314 -3.37 2.28 16.17
N THR A 315 -3.75 2.03 14.92
CA THR A 315 -4.20 0.70 14.48
C THR A 315 -3.36 0.23 13.32
N GLY A 316 -2.83 -0.99 13.43
CA GLY A 316 -2.20 -1.70 12.32
C GLY A 316 -3.26 -2.19 11.33
N TYR A 317 -3.01 -2.02 10.03
CA TYR A 317 -3.87 -2.45 8.94
C TYR A 317 -3.12 -3.36 7.98
N GLN A 318 -3.84 -4.34 7.42
CA GLN A 318 -3.41 -5.15 6.30
C GLN A 318 -4.22 -4.78 5.06
N TRP A 319 -3.57 -4.74 3.89
CA TRP A 319 -4.23 -4.44 2.62
C TRP A 319 -3.63 -5.22 1.46
N ARG A 320 -4.44 -5.38 0.41
CA ARG A 320 -4.08 -6.08 -0.83
C ARG A 320 -4.94 -5.57 -1.99
N VAL A 321 -4.45 -5.72 -3.21
CA VAL A 321 -5.15 -5.24 -4.41
C VAL A 321 -5.12 -6.30 -5.51
N ALA A 322 -6.21 -6.38 -6.28
CA ALA A 322 -6.32 -7.23 -7.47
C ALA A 322 -6.69 -6.35 -8.68
N SER A 323 -6.10 -6.62 -9.84
CA SER A 323 -6.51 -6.00 -11.10
C SER A 323 -7.67 -6.77 -11.73
N ARG A 324 -8.65 -6.05 -12.27
CA ARG A 324 -9.74 -6.64 -13.05
C ARG A 324 -9.59 -6.26 -14.51
N CYS A 325 -9.67 -7.25 -15.39
CA CYS A 325 -9.55 -7.08 -16.84
C CYS A 325 -10.66 -7.84 -17.56
N ASP A 326 -10.86 -7.54 -18.85
CA ASP A 326 -11.79 -8.27 -19.73
C ASP A 326 -11.45 -9.77 -19.89
N SER A 327 -10.16 -10.13 -19.82
CA SER A 327 -9.70 -11.53 -19.85
C SER A 327 -9.98 -12.33 -18.58
N GLY A 328 -10.56 -11.69 -17.56
CA GLY A 328 -10.53 -12.18 -16.19
C GLY A 328 -9.29 -11.70 -15.43
N GLY A 329 -9.42 -11.61 -14.11
CA GLY A 329 -8.41 -11.12 -13.18
C GLY A 329 -9.07 -10.87 -11.82
N ASN A 330 -8.70 -11.67 -10.82
CA ASN A 330 -9.31 -11.62 -9.47
C ASN A 330 -8.35 -12.07 -8.36
N GLN A 331 -7.08 -12.33 -8.71
CA GLN A 331 -6.11 -12.75 -7.71
C GLN A 331 -5.58 -11.53 -6.98
N PHE A 332 -5.73 -11.53 -5.66
CA PHE A 332 -5.15 -10.48 -4.83
C PHE A 332 -3.64 -10.64 -4.73
N SER A 333 -2.98 -9.49 -4.64
CA SER A 333 -1.57 -9.42 -4.33
C SER A 333 -1.26 -9.98 -2.94
N PRO A 334 0.00 -10.36 -2.64
CA PRO A 334 0.44 -10.55 -1.26
C PRO A 334 0.14 -9.33 -0.38
N GLU A 335 -0.22 -9.59 0.88
CA GLU A 335 -0.60 -8.60 1.87
C GLU A 335 0.54 -7.61 2.15
N ARG A 336 0.16 -6.35 2.39
CA ARG A 336 1.04 -5.29 2.89
C ARG A 336 0.45 -4.72 4.17
N ASN A 337 1.33 -4.23 5.05
CA ASN A 337 0.94 -3.66 6.32
C ASN A 337 1.28 -2.16 6.37
N PHE A 338 0.47 -1.39 7.10
CA PHE A 338 0.78 -0.04 7.56
C PHE A 338 0.10 0.18 8.92
N SER A 339 0.51 1.19 9.67
CA SER A 339 -0.19 1.59 10.90
C SER A 339 -0.59 3.06 10.81
N THR A 340 -1.80 3.39 11.23
CA THR A 340 -2.23 4.78 11.41
C THR A 340 -1.48 5.42 12.57
N ARG A 341 -1.35 6.75 12.54
CA ARG A 341 -0.83 7.55 13.66
C ARG A 341 -1.89 7.69 14.75
N GLY A 342 -1.69 8.57 15.73
CA GLY A 342 -2.62 8.74 16.85
C GLY A 342 -2.32 7.78 17.99
N CYS A 343 -1.14 7.13 17.97
CA CYS A 343 -0.60 6.45 19.14
C CYS A 343 0.01 7.44 20.14
N GLY A 344 0.10 8.71 19.77
CA GLY A 344 0.65 9.82 20.53
C GLY A 344 2.18 9.86 20.50
N ALA A 345 2.76 10.82 21.21
CA ALA A 345 4.13 11.27 20.96
C ALA A 345 5.18 10.18 21.15
N CYS A 346 4.94 9.21 22.03
CA CYS A 346 5.86 8.09 22.20
C CYS A 346 6.10 7.31 20.91
N LEU A 347 5.06 6.99 20.13
CA LEU A 347 5.17 6.11 18.94
C LEU A 347 5.16 6.90 17.62
N ASP A 348 4.49 8.06 17.59
CA ASP A 348 4.32 8.84 16.36
C ASP A 348 5.51 9.77 16.06
N ARG A 349 6.35 10.08 17.05
CA ARG A 349 7.54 10.95 16.91
C ARG A 349 8.81 10.13 16.72
N ALA A 350 9.75 10.71 15.96
CA ALA A 350 11.07 10.13 15.76
C ALA A 350 12.00 10.64 16.85
N TYR A 351 12.61 9.72 17.60
CA TYR A 351 13.61 10.02 18.63
C TYR A 351 15.00 9.71 18.09
N CYS A 352 16.00 10.43 18.60
CA CYS A 352 17.39 10.18 18.24
C CYS A 352 17.86 8.78 18.66
N GLU A 353 18.79 8.22 17.88
CA GLU A 353 19.44 6.95 18.20
C GLU A 353 20.28 7.07 19.48
N SER A 354 20.27 6.01 20.30
CA SER A 354 21.10 5.89 21.49
C SER A 354 21.33 4.42 21.82
N ALA A 355 22.58 4.00 22.05
CA ALA A 355 22.93 2.59 22.31
C ALA A 355 24.35 2.42 22.90
N GLY A 356 24.54 1.37 23.68
CA GLY A 356 25.87 0.84 24.02
C GLY A 356 26.44 -0.06 22.91
N GLN A 357 27.74 0.01 22.66
CA GLN A 357 28.40 -0.84 21.64
C GLN A 357 28.82 -2.21 22.18
N ASP A 358 29.21 -2.27 23.46
CA ASP A 358 29.53 -3.50 24.19
C ASP A 358 28.57 -3.68 25.37
N PHE A 359 27.80 -4.76 25.31
CA PHE A 359 26.78 -5.16 26.27
C PHE A 359 27.11 -6.52 26.91
N SER A 360 28.30 -7.07 26.63
CA SER A 360 28.68 -8.42 27.05
C SER A 360 29.08 -8.50 28.52
N PHE A 361 29.50 -7.37 29.11
CA PHE A 361 29.97 -7.29 30.49
C PHE A 361 28.96 -6.65 31.44
N GLU A 362 28.20 -5.67 30.96
CA GLU A 362 27.23 -4.90 31.75
C GLU A 362 26.03 -4.50 30.90
N TRP A 363 24.84 -4.49 31.51
CA TRP A 363 23.57 -4.13 30.89
C TRP A 363 22.59 -3.62 31.97
N ILE A 364 21.47 -3.04 31.57
CA ILE A 364 20.40 -2.68 32.49
C ILE A 364 19.70 -3.98 32.89
N GLY A 365 19.88 -4.41 34.14
CA GLY A 365 19.27 -5.62 34.68
C GLY A 365 17.81 -5.44 35.10
N GLY A 366 17.38 -4.18 35.30
CA GLY A 366 15.98 -3.85 35.53
C GLY A 366 15.73 -2.39 35.86
N VAL A 367 14.51 -1.95 35.57
CA VAL A 367 13.99 -0.60 35.83
C VAL A 367 12.72 -0.72 36.68
N GLN A 368 12.77 -0.12 37.86
CA GLN A 368 11.62 -0.01 38.76
C GLN A 368 11.34 1.48 39.02
N LEU A 369 10.23 1.99 38.49
CA LEU A 369 9.81 3.39 38.59
C LEU A 369 8.29 3.46 38.73
N GLY A 370 7.79 3.64 39.94
CA GLY A 370 6.34 3.65 40.20
C GLY A 370 5.65 2.35 39.69
N PRO A 371 4.69 2.43 38.73
CA PRO A 371 4.05 1.25 38.15
C PRO A 371 4.89 0.50 37.11
N LEU A 372 6.01 1.09 36.64
CA LEU A 372 6.98 0.39 35.82
C LEU A 372 7.83 -0.51 36.73
N ASP A 373 7.73 -1.83 36.55
CA ASP A 373 8.58 -2.83 37.20
C ASP A 373 8.96 -3.88 36.16
N ARG A 374 10.14 -3.73 35.56
CA ARG A 374 10.64 -4.61 34.50
C ARG A 374 12.05 -5.06 34.81
N LEU A 375 12.28 -6.37 34.70
CA LEU A 375 13.61 -6.96 34.66
C LEU A 375 14.04 -7.16 33.20
N SER A 376 15.33 -6.94 32.93
CA SER A 376 15.93 -7.01 31.60
C SER A 376 17.16 -7.92 31.56
N GLY A 377 17.59 -8.23 30.34
CA GLY A 377 18.83 -8.92 30.05
C GLY A 377 19.68 -8.10 29.08
N PRO A 378 20.81 -8.65 28.59
CA PRO A 378 21.65 -7.96 27.62
C PRO A 378 20.96 -7.88 26.25
N ASP A 379 20.33 -6.74 25.93
CA ASP A 379 19.49 -6.52 24.75
C ASP A 379 20.29 -5.88 23.59
N SER A 380 21.52 -6.36 23.37
CA SER A 380 22.43 -5.85 22.34
C SER A 380 22.74 -4.36 22.43
N GLY A 381 22.70 -3.80 23.64
CA GLY A 381 23.05 -2.40 23.93
C GLY A 381 21.91 -1.40 23.72
N TYR A 382 20.76 -1.83 23.18
CA TYR A 382 19.54 -1.02 23.11
C TYR A 382 18.28 -1.91 23.14
N ALA A 383 17.43 -1.71 24.15
CA ALA A 383 16.10 -2.32 24.21
C ALA A 383 15.00 -1.32 23.82
N ASN A 384 14.15 -1.69 22.87
CA ASN A 384 12.93 -0.96 22.55
C ASN A 384 11.72 -1.62 23.23
N VAL A 385 11.23 -1.03 24.32
CA VAL A 385 10.14 -1.55 25.16
C VAL A 385 8.88 -0.68 25.02
N THR A 386 8.57 -0.26 23.78
CA THR A 386 7.43 0.62 23.49
C THR A 386 6.09 -0.11 23.36
N ASP A 387 6.08 -1.44 23.35
CA ASP A 387 4.86 -2.26 23.20
C ASP A 387 4.02 -2.35 24.49
N LEU A 388 4.56 -1.85 25.61
CA LEU A 388 3.91 -1.78 26.91
C LEU A 388 3.76 -0.32 27.33
N SER A 389 2.60 0.06 27.87
CA SER A 389 2.37 1.41 28.38
C SER A 389 2.06 1.39 29.88
N TYR A 390 2.81 2.18 30.63
CA TYR A 390 2.65 2.36 32.08
C TYR A 390 2.08 3.77 32.35
N GLN A 391 1.10 3.90 33.24
CA GLN A 391 0.46 5.19 33.53
C GLN A 391 1.12 5.90 34.70
N PHE A 392 1.45 7.17 34.52
CA PHE A 392 2.01 8.04 35.54
C PHE A 392 1.13 9.28 35.72
N VAL A 393 1.18 9.86 36.90
CA VAL A 393 0.44 11.05 37.30
C VAL A 393 1.41 12.23 37.35
N VAL A 394 1.06 13.34 36.70
CA VAL A 394 1.84 14.58 36.79
C VAL A 394 1.71 15.19 38.18
N ASP A 395 2.68 16.02 38.57
CA ASP A 395 2.78 16.56 39.94
C ASP A 395 2.88 15.45 41.02
N SER A 396 3.44 14.31 40.65
CA SER A 396 3.69 13.19 41.57
C SER A 396 5.15 12.79 41.58
N THR A 397 5.60 12.33 42.74
CA THR A 397 6.94 11.80 42.94
C THR A 397 6.88 10.28 43.04
N TYR A 398 7.74 9.61 42.28
CA TYR A 398 7.84 8.16 42.22
C TYR A 398 9.20 7.71 42.73
N ASP A 399 9.21 6.61 43.51
CA ASP A 399 10.45 5.96 43.89
C ASP A 399 11.04 5.24 42.66
N LEU A 400 12.36 5.38 42.51
CA LEU A 400 13.14 4.82 41.41
C LEU A 400 14.18 3.84 41.98
N THR A 401 14.26 2.65 41.40
CA THR A 401 15.36 1.71 41.58
C THR A 401 15.84 1.23 40.22
N LEU A 402 17.12 1.48 39.92
CA LEU A 402 17.79 1.02 38.70
C LEU A 402 18.78 -0.07 39.07
N ILE A 403 18.67 -1.22 38.41
CA ILE A 403 19.40 -2.44 38.76
C ILE A 403 20.39 -2.73 37.62
N PRO A 404 21.71 -2.67 37.86
CA PRO A 404 22.67 -3.12 36.86
C PRO A 404 22.71 -4.65 36.78
N GLY A 405 22.91 -5.18 35.58
CA GLY A 405 23.22 -6.58 35.30
C GLY A 405 24.66 -6.73 34.83
N TYR A 406 25.31 -7.85 35.19
CA TYR A 406 26.71 -8.11 34.84
C TYR A 406 26.93 -9.54 34.36
N GLY A 407 27.80 -9.70 33.36
CA GLY A 407 28.27 -11.01 32.88
C GLY A 407 29.31 -11.66 33.80
N GLY A 408 29.82 -10.91 34.80
CA GLY A 408 30.86 -11.34 35.72
C GLY A 408 30.91 -10.52 37.01
N PHE A 409 32.03 -9.86 37.28
CA PHE A 409 32.16 -8.95 38.43
C PHE A 409 31.42 -7.63 38.15
N GLY A 410 30.88 -7.00 39.20
CA GLY A 410 30.19 -5.72 39.08
C GLY A 410 31.16 -4.57 38.80
N PHE A 411 30.81 -3.73 37.82
CA PHE A 411 31.51 -2.49 37.47
C PHE A 411 30.76 -1.28 37.98
N GLN A 412 31.45 -0.17 38.24
CA GLN A 412 30.75 1.06 38.61
C GLN A 412 30.03 1.62 37.40
N GLU A 413 28.73 1.90 37.53
CA GLU A 413 27.90 2.44 36.47
C GLU A 413 27.39 3.83 36.79
N VAL A 414 27.25 4.66 35.75
CA VAL A 414 26.50 5.92 35.81
C VAL A 414 25.23 5.84 35.01
N TRP A 415 24.22 6.56 35.50
CA TRP A 415 22.85 6.48 35.02
C TRP A 415 22.30 7.85 34.72
N ARG A 416 21.57 7.98 33.62
CA ARG A 416 20.66 9.09 33.37
C ARG A 416 19.33 8.60 32.85
N LEU A 417 18.28 9.35 33.17
CA LEU A 417 16.93 9.02 32.78
C LEU A 417 16.20 10.29 32.34
N TRP A 418 15.59 10.22 31.16
CA TRP A 418 14.83 11.31 30.56
C TRP A 418 13.38 10.94 30.32
N ILE A 419 12.50 11.92 30.46
CA ILE A 419 11.11 11.85 29.95
C ILE A 419 10.94 13.00 28.97
N ASP A 420 10.43 12.73 27.77
CA ASP A 420 10.04 13.76 26.81
C ASP A 420 8.79 14.47 27.37
N LEU A 421 9.03 15.48 28.19
CA LEU A 421 7.98 16.15 28.97
C LEU A 421 7.19 17.14 28.14
N ASN A 422 7.69 17.55 26.98
CA ASN A 422 7.00 18.48 26.09
C ASN A 422 6.36 17.78 24.88
N GLN A 423 6.59 16.46 24.73
CA GLN A 423 6.08 15.59 23.68
C GLN A 423 6.54 15.98 22.25
N ASP A 424 7.75 16.54 22.12
CA ASP A 424 8.29 17.02 20.85
C ASP A 424 9.10 15.96 20.06
N GLY A 425 9.39 14.80 20.67
CA GLY A 425 10.20 13.73 20.09
C GLY A 425 11.70 13.84 20.39
N GLY A 426 12.09 14.73 21.30
CA GLY A 426 13.46 14.97 21.71
C GLY A 426 13.66 14.85 23.23
N PHE A 427 14.92 15.00 23.64
CA PHE A 427 15.34 15.08 25.05
C PHE A 427 16.30 16.26 25.25
N SER A 428 16.11 17.31 24.45
CA SER A 428 17.07 18.43 24.37
C SER A 428 16.78 19.52 25.39
N ASP A 429 15.60 19.51 26.02
CA ASP A 429 15.31 20.42 27.12
C ASP A 429 15.96 19.92 28.41
N SER A 430 16.66 20.83 29.10
CA SER A 430 17.25 20.56 30.41
C SER A 430 16.25 20.09 31.45
N THR A 431 14.95 20.39 31.31
CA THR A 431 13.91 19.92 32.24
C THR A 431 13.55 18.45 32.05
N GLU A 432 13.95 17.83 30.93
CA GLU A 432 13.61 16.45 30.58
C GLU A 432 14.54 15.43 31.21
N LEU A 433 15.75 15.84 31.64
CA LEU A 433 16.63 15.02 32.45
C LEU A 433 16.14 15.00 33.90
N LEU A 434 15.51 13.91 34.31
CA LEU A 434 14.84 13.81 35.61
C LEU A 434 15.64 13.05 36.66
N PHE A 435 16.64 12.28 36.25
CA PHE A 435 17.52 11.59 37.18
C PHE A 435 18.93 11.46 36.61
N GLU A 436 19.93 11.67 37.48
CA GLU A 436 21.35 11.45 37.24
C GLU A 436 21.94 10.82 38.51
N GLY A 437 22.67 9.70 38.39
CA GLY A 437 23.21 9.01 39.55
C GLY A 437 24.35 8.04 39.26
N GLY A 438 25.18 7.78 40.28
CA GLY A 438 26.42 6.99 40.19
C GLY A 438 27.68 7.85 40.37
N PRO A 439 28.89 7.28 40.20
CA PRO A 439 29.17 5.89 39.84
C PRO A 439 28.89 4.89 40.97
N GLN A 440 28.23 3.77 40.68
CA GLN A 440 27.97 2.70 41.66
C GLN A 440 27.87 1.32 41.00
N ALA A 441 28.37 0.27 41.65
CA ALA A 441 28.38 -1.10 41.12
C ALA A 441 27.18 -1.99 41.50
N GLY A 442 26.17 -1.40 42.14
CA GLY A 442 24.97 -2.11 42.56
C GLY A 442 23.74 -1.23 42.37
N PRO A 443 22.53 -1.73 42.71
CA PRO A 443 21.29 -1.01 42.47
C PRO A 443 21.31 0.40 43.05
N ILE A 444 20.97 1.39 42.23
CA ILE A 444 20.87 2.78 42.66
C ILE A 444 19.41 3.13 42.91
N GLN A 445 19.16 3.81 44.02
CA GLN A 445 17.84 4.27 44.42
C GLN A 445 17.76 5.78 44.34
N GLY A 446 16.59 6.28 44.00
CA GLY A 446 16.31 7.70 43.90
C GLY A 446 14.82 7.99 43.91
N GLN A 447 14.50 9.25 43.66
CA GLN A 447 13.13 9.68 43.45
C GLN A 447 13.07 10.51 42.17
N LEU A 448 11.99 10.34 41.43
CA LEU A 448 11.74 11.04 40.19
C LEU A 448 10.43 11.81 40.32
N GLN A 449 10.50 13.14 40.23
CA GLN A 449 9.32 14.01 40.23
C GLN A 449 8.90 14.29 38.80
N ILE A 450 7.66 13.96 38.46
CA ILE A 450 7.06 14.39 37.19
C ILE A 450 6.48 15.80 37.41
N PRO A 451 6.97 16.82 36.69
CA PRO A 451 6.58 18.20 36.96
C PRO A 451 5.10 18.47 36.65
N ALA A 452 4.50 19.35 37.43
CA ALA A 452 3.18 19.89 37.14
C ALA A 452 3.20 20.64 35.79
N GLY A 453 2.17 20.45 34.97
CA GLY A 453 2.02 21.14 33.68
C GLY A 453 2.64 20.41 32.48
N ALA A 454 3.26 19.25 32.67
CA ALA A 454 3.59 18.36 31.55
C ALA A 454 2.30 17.96 30.79
N PRO A 455 2.26 18.01 29.45
CA PRO A 455 1.10 17.57 28.67
C PRO A 455 0.77 16.11 28.96
N THR A 456 -0.53 15.82 29.07
CA THR A 456 -1.02 14.46 29.24
C THR A 456 -0.89 13.64 27.95
N GLY A 457 -1.00 12.32 28.06
CA GLY A 457 -0.89 11.42 26.93
C GLY A 457 0.44 10.65 26.89
N PRO A 458 0.62 9.80 25.86
CA PRO A 458 1.75 8.90 25.78
C PRO A 458 3.03 9.62 25.32
N THR A 459 4.09 9.47 26.10
CA THR A 459 5.42 10.03 25.83
C THR A 459 6.53 9.00 26.09
N ARG A 460 7.75 9.31 25.67
CA ARG A 460 8.88 8.41 25.83
C ARG A 460 9.66 8.66 27.11
N LEU A 461 9.97 7.55 27.78
CA LEU A 461 10.91 7.46 28.89
C LEU A 461 12.17 6.75 28.37
N ARG A 462 13.35 7.36 28.54
CA ARG A 462 14.64 6.77 28.18
C ARG A 462 15.48 6.56 29.42
N VAL A 463 15.97 5.34 29.64
CA VAL A 463 16.91 4.99 30.71
C VAL A 463 18.23 4.62 30.07
N SER A 464 19.33 5.22 30.52
CA SER A 464 20.67 4.90 30.00
C SER A 464 21.65 4.62 31.13
N MET A 465 22.38 3.52 30.98
CA MET A 465 23.46 3.08 31.85
C MET A 465 24.76 3.05 31.04
N LYS A 466 25.82 3.64 31.58
CA LYS A 466 27.13 3.71 30.92
C LYS A 466 28.26 3.51 31.92
N PHE A 467 29.32 2.84 31.48
CA PHE A 467 30.60 2.83 32.21
C PHE A 467 31.19 4.25 32.30
N PRO A 468 31.51 4.76 33.51
CA PRO A 468 31.93 6.15 33.72
C PRO A 468 33.25 6.51 33.05
N GLY A 469 34.06 5.55 32.58
CA GLY A 469 35.36 5.81 31.98
C GLY A 469 36.52 5.76 32.99
N PHE A 470 37.74 5.64 32.47
CA PHE A 470 38.95 5.45 33.30
C PHE A 470 39.60 6.76 33.77
N SER A 471 39.25 7.91 33.19
CA SER A 471 39.95 9.20 33.38
C SER A 471 39.05 10.34 33.89
N GLY A 472 37.93 9.99 34.53
CA GLY A 472 36.89 10.93 34.97
C GLY A 472 35.52 10.30 34.74
N VAL A 473 34.46 10.90 35.31
CA VAL A 473 33.09 10.41 35.11
C VAL A 473 32.53 10.99 33.81
N GLU A 474 32.27 10.12 32.85
CA GLU A 474 31.57 10.42 31.61
C GLU A 474 30.13 9.94 31.69
N TRP A 475 29.20 10.87 31.55
CA TRP A 475 27.78 10.57 31.58
C TRP A 475 27.26 10.08 30.22
N PRO A 476 26.22 9.24 30.18
CA PRO A 476 25.49 8.98 28.95
C PRO A 476 24.76 10.26 28.51
N GLU A 477 24.72 10.52 27.22
CA GLU A 477 23.89 11.58 26.64
C GLU A 477 22.58 10.98 26.12
N ALA A 478 21.53 11.80 26.01
CA ALA A 478 20.23 11.30 25.54
C ALA A 478 20.33 10.73 24.12
N CYS A 479 21.21 11.28 23.28
CA CYS A 479 21.45 10.87 21.89
C CYS A 479 22.91 10.46 21.68
N GLY A 480 23.14 9.38 20.92
CA GLY A 480 24.46 8.91 20.52
C GLY A 480 24.85 7.56 21.11
N THR A 481 25.97 7.01 20.66
CA THR A 481 26.46 5.70 21.11
C THR A 481 27.64 5.82 22.06
N PHE A 482 27.79 4.86 22.97
CA PHE A 482 28.93 4.80 23.90
C PHE A 482 29.53 3.38 23.98
N ALA A 483 30.76 3.29 24.48
CA ALA A 483 31.56 2.07 24.38
C ALA A 483 30.97 0.88 25.13
N ALA A 484 30.52 1.06 26.38
CA ALA A 484 30.00 -0.02 27.20
C ALA A 484 28.81 0.43 28.07
N GLY A 485 27.79 -0.43 28.14
CA GLY A 485 26.52 -0.20 28.83
C GLY A 485 25.30 -0.42 27.91
N GLU A 486 24.14 0.13 28.28
CA GLU A 486 22.88 -0.11 27.58
C GLU A 486 21.89 1.06 27.72
N VAL A 487 20.96 1.14 26.77
CA VAL A 487 19.85 2.09 26.75
C VAL A 487 18.53 1.32 26.63
N GLU A 488 17.52 1.70 27.40
CA GLU A 488 16.16 1.18 27.27
C GLU A 488 15.16 2.31 27.07
N ASP A 489 14.36 2.22 26.01
CA ASP A 489 13.25 3.13 25.72
C ASP A 489 11.91 2.49 26.09
N TYR A 490 11.07 3.25 26.78
CA TYR A 490 9.74 2.84 27.23
C TYR A 490 8.68 3.82 26.75
N CYS A 491 7.48 3.31 26.44
CA CYS A 491 6.29 4.17 26.36
C CYS A 491 5.62 4.28 27.73
N ILE A 492 5.43 5.51 28.19
CA ILE A 492 4.65 5.82 29.39
C ILE A 492 3.51 6.77 29.02
N THR A 493 2.48 6.82 29.84
CA THR A 493 1.33 7.71 29.66
C THR A 493 1.23 8.66 30.84
N LEU A 494 1.32 9.98 30.60
CA LEU A 494 1.12 10.99 31.63
C LEU A 494 -0.36 11.32 31.79
N SER A 495 -0.83 11.44 33.03
CA SER A 495 -2.23 11.70 33.40
C SER A 495 -2.32 12.67 34.58
N LEU A 496 -3.49 13.24 34.85
CA LEU A 496 -3.72 14.12 36.01
C LEU A 496 -4.04 13.36 37.32
N GLY A 497 -3.99 12.03 37.31
CA GLY A 497 -4.35 11.21 38.47
C GLY A 497 -5.85 11.14 38.74
N ASP A 498 -6.21 10.30 39.70
CA ASP A 498 -7.58 9.80 39.96
C ASP A 498 -8.56 10.83 40.56
N THR A 499 -8.37 12.12 40.28
CA THR A 499 -9.39 13.16 40.53
C THR A 499 -10.22 13.50 39.29
N ALA A 500 -9.98 12.86 38.15
CA ALA A 500 -10.82 12.95 36.96
C ALA A 500 -11.50 11.61 36.64
N TYR A 501 -12.38 11.13 37.53
CA TYR A 501 -13.48 10.29 37.05
C TYR A 501 -14.27 11.16 36.07
N CYS A 502 -14.29 10.79 34.81
CA CYS A 502 -15.14 11.38 33.79
C CYS A 502 -16.40 10.51 33.76
N PRO A 503 -17.39 10.73 34.68
CA PRO A 503 -18.57 9.90 34.79
C PRO A 503 -19.31 9.85 33.46
N ALA A 504 -20.06 8.76 33.26
CA ALA A 504 -21.07 8.73 32.23
C ALA A 504 -21.97 9.98 32.35
N LEU A 505 -22.15 10.70 31.25
CA LEU A 505 -22.94 11.93 31.21
C LEU A 505 -24.39 11.68 31.62
N THR A 506 -24.96 12.63 32.36
CA THR A 506 -26.38 12.65 32.76
C THR A 506 -27.18 13.66 31.91
N GLY A 507 -28.49 13.75 32.13
CA GLY A 507 -29.34 14.71 31.41
C GLY A 507 -29.54 14.40 29.92
N LEU A 508 -29.31 13.15 29.52
CA LEU A 508 -29.45 12.69 28.14
C LEU A 508 -30.89 12.92 27.65
N SER A 509 -31.02 13.64 26.54
CA SER A 509 -32.30 13.98 25.93
C SER A 509 -32.23 13.84 24.41
N ALA A 510 -33.32 13.35 23.82
CA ALA A 510 -33.55 13.33 22.39
C ALA A 510 -34.93 13.91 22.11
N ALA A 511 -35.01 15.05 21.45
CA ALA A 511 -36.28 15.76 21.20
C ALA A 511 -36.29 16.45 19.85
N TYR A 512 -37.40 16.35 19.11
CA TYR A 512 -37.59 17.10 17.88
C TYR A 512 -37.87 18.57 18.17
N LEU A 513 -37.33 19.44 17.33
CA LEU A 513 -37.74 20.84 17.33
C LEU A 513 -39.18 20.96 16.80
N PRO A 514 -40.04 21.76 17.45
CA PRO A 514 -41.40 21.95 16.96
C PRO A 514 -41.43 22.48 15.52
N GLY A 515 -42.09 21.75 14.62
CA GLY A 515 -42.26 22.14 13.23
C GLY A 515 -41.06 21.88 12.32
N THR A 516 -40.08 21.06 12.73
CA THR A 516 -38.97 20.63 11.86
C THR A 516 -38.68 19.13 12.01
N ASP A 517 -38.00 18.54 11.03
CA ASP A 517 -37.48 17.16 11.10
C ASP A 517 -36.11 17.08 11.82
N SER A 518 -35.69 18.16 12.47
CA SER A 518 -34.41 18.23 13.16
C SER A 518 -34.53 17.68 14.57
N LEU A 519 -33.83 16.58 14.83
CA LEU A 519 -33.73 15.99 16.17
C LEU A 519 -32.58 16.64 16.94
N ARG A 520 -32.84 17.14 18.15
CA ARG A 520 -31.81 17.58 19.07
C ARG A 520 -31.44 16.45 20.02
N LEU A 521 -30.18 16.04 20.02
CA LEU A 521 -29.56 15.22 21.07
C LEU A 521 -28.84 16.16 22.04
N GLY A 522 -29.02 15.99 23.35
CA GLY A 522 -28.38 16.85 24.35
C GLY A 522 -28.09 16.15 25.67
N TRP A 523 -27.16 16.73 26.45
CA TRP A 523 -26.68 16.22 27.73
C TRP A 523 -26.31 17.36 28.69
N ASP A 524 -26.12 17.03 29.97
CA ASP A 524 -25.63 17.99 30.97
C ASP A 524 -24.14 18.31 30.74
N ALA A 525 -23.75 19.57 30.93
CA ALA A 525 -22.35 19.97 30.92
C ALA A 525 -21.60 19.31 32.08
N LEU A 526 -20.46 18.68 31.80
CA LEU A 526 -19.57 18.12 32.81
C LEU A 526 -18.41 19.08 33.12
N PRO A 527 -18.22 19.52 34.38
CA PRO A 527 -17.07 20.34 34.76
C PRO A 527 -15.74 19.62 34.45
N GLY A 528 -14.84 20.28 33.72
CA GLY A 528 -13.55 19.71 33.29
C GLY A 528 -13.56 19.01 31.94
N ALA A 529 -14.71 18.91 31.26
CA ALA A 529 -14.78 18.44 29.88
C ALA A 529 -14.35 19.53 28.88
N SER A 530 -13.40 19.22 28.00
CA SER A 530 -12.95 20.11 26.92
C SER A 530 -13.73 19.89 25.62
N LEU A 531 -14.19 18.65 25.39
CA LEU A 531 -14.98 18.21 24.23
C LEU A 531 -15.94 17.08 24.64
N TYR A 532 -16.86 16.73 23.75
CA TYR A 532 -17.77 15.59 23.86
C TYR A 532 -17.69 14.74 22.60
N ASP A 533 -17.47 13.43 22.74
CA ASP A 533 -17.59 12.48 21.62
C ASP A 533 -19.00 11.88 21.63
N LEU A 534 -19.77 12.19 20.59
CA LEU A 534 -21.08 11.62 20.31
C LEU A 534 -20.92 10.51 19.27
N ARG A 535 -21.55 9.36 19.51
CA ARG A 535 -21.73 8.32 18.50
C ARG A 535 -23.20 7.97 18.34
N VAL A 536 -23.65 7.82 17.10
CA VAL A 536 -25.01 7.44 16.76
C VAL A 536 -25.01 6.44 15.62
N ARG A 537 -25.89 5.44 15.66
CA ARG A 537 -26.11 4.51 14.55
C ARG A 537 -27.52 3.98 14.53
N ARG A 538 -27.93 3.48 13.38
CA ARG A 538 -29.19 2.73 13.28
C ARG A 538 -29.02 1.37 13.95
N VAL A 539 -30.01 0.97 14.76
CA VAL A 539 -30.06 -0.35 15.39
C VAL A 539 -30.00 -1.43 14.31
N GLY A 540 -29.07 -2.38 14.46
CA GLY A 540 -28.84 -3.46 13.49
C GLY A 540 -27.74 -3.20 12.46
N LEU A 541 -27.13 -2.01 12.42
CA LEU A 541 -25.93 -1.72 11.63
C LEU A 541 -24.66 -1.80 12.49
N GLY A 542 -23.54 -2.23 11.88
CA GLY A 542 -22.27 -2.45 12.59
C GLY A 542 -21.45 -1.18 12.85
N LEU A 543 -21.60 -0.14 12.03
CA LEU A 543 -20.76 1.07 12.07
C LEU A 543 -21.44 2.21 12.82
N TRP A 544 -20.65 2.94 13.61
CA TRP A 544 -21.07 4.17 14.31
C TRP A 544 -20.75 5.40 13.46
N GLN A 545 -21.66 6.36 13.41
CA GLN A 545 -21.35 7.72 12.98
C GLN A 545 -20.91 8.51 14.22
N GLU A 546 -19.75 9.16 14.15
CA GLU A 546 -19.15 9.83 15.30
C GLU A 546 -18.90 11.32 15.04
N ALA A 547 -19.04 12.13 16.08
CA ALA A 547 -18.78 13.57 16.05
C ALA A 547 -18.15 14.03 17.37
N SER A 548 -17.17 14.94 17.30
CA SER A 548 -16.59 15.60 18.47
C SER A 548 -17.07 17.05 18.55
N LEU A 549 -17.62 17.44 19.70
CA LEU A 549 -18.39 18.67 19.88
C LEU A 549 -17.87 19.45 21.09
N SER A 550 -17.84 20.78 21.01
CA SER A 550 -17.58 21.66 22.16
C SER A 550 -18.85 22.10 22.89
N ASP A 551 -20.02 21.89 22.27
CA ASP A 551 -21.34 22.19 22.83
C ASP A 551 -21.95 20.94 23.48
N THR A 552 -22.98 21.11 24.32
CA THR A 552 -23.69 20.04 25.02
C THR A 552 -24.91 19.51 24.27
N ALA A 553 -25.00 19.84 22.97
CA ALA A 553 -26.04 19.33 22.09
C ALA A 553 -25.59 19.28 20.64
N LEU A 554 -26.23 18.39 19.87
CA LEU A 554 -26.13 18.32 18.42
C LEU A 554 -27.53 18.29 17.81
N PHE A 555 -27.69 19.04 16.72
CA PHE A 555 -28.86 18.92 15.85
C PHE A 555 -28.55 17.94 14.74
N PHE A 556 -29.43 16.96 14.61
CA PHE A 556 -29.32 15.88 13.64
C PHE A 556 -30.42 16.05 12.59
N THR A 557 -30.02 16.07 11.32
CA THR A 557 -30.91 16.17 10.14
C THR A 557 -30.71 14.93 9.27
N ASN A 558 -31.61 14.69 8.29
CA ASN A 558 -31.50 13.57 7.34
C ASN A 558 -31.52 12.16 7.97
N LEU A 559 -32.32 11.96 9.03
CA LEU A 559 -32.56 10.63 9.59
C LEU A 559 -33.35 9.76 8.60
N ASP A 560 -32.98 8.49 8.45
CA ASP A 560 -33.81 7.51 7.74
C ASP A 560 -35.18 7.48 8.43
N SER A 561 -36.26 7.70 7.69
CA SER A 561 -37.61 7.65 8.26
C SER A 561 -37.88 6.29 8.94
N CYS A 562 -38.53 6.28 10.10
CA CYS A 562 -38.93 5.06 10.81
C CYS A 562 -37.78 4.10 11.20
N ALA A 563 -36.60 4.63 11.48
CA ALA A 563 -35.46 3.88 11.97
C ALA A 563 -35.25 4.13 13.46
N THR A 564 -35.06 3.06 14.23
CA THR A 564 -34.54 3.18 15.58
C THR A 564 -33.04 3.40 15.50
N TYR A 565 -32.59 4.47 16.14
CA TYR A 565 -31.19 4.78 16.32
C TYR A 565 -30.82 4.52 17.77
N GLU A 566 -29.60 4.07 17.97
CA GLU A 566 -28.95 4.04 19.26
C GLU A 566 -27.80 5.05 19.27
N TRP A 567 -27.61 5.71 20.41
CA TRP A 567 -26.60 6.74 20.56
C TRP A 567 -26.00 6.74 21.95
N GLN A 568 -24.76 7.20 22.04
CA GLN A 568 -24.03 7.38 23.29
C GLN A 568 -23.17 8.62 23.17
N VAL A 569 -22.92 9.27 24.29
CA VAL A 569 -22.01 10.40 24.38
C VAL A 569 -21.06 10.21 25.55
N ARG A 570 -19.81 10.63 25.39
CA ARG A 570 -18.83 10.72 26.49
C ARG A 570 -18.22 12.11 26.51
N ALA A 571 -17.87 12.58 27.70
CA ALA A 571 -17.02 13.75 27.84
C ALA A 571 -15.55 13.37 27.59
N ARG A 572 -14.78 14.30 27.03
CA ARG A 572 -13.32 14.26 27.05
C ARG A 572 -12.84 15.15 28.19
N CYS A 573 -12.39 14.50 29.25
CA CYS A 573 -11.72 15.17 30.36
C CYS A 573 -10.20 15.04 30.09
N GLY A 574 -9.60 16.01 29.39
CA GLY A 574 -8.23 15.89 28.86
C GLY A 574 -8.17 15.09 27.55
N ASP A 575 -7.09 14.35 27.30
CA ASP A 575 -6.89 13.55 26.07
C ASP A 575 -7.63 12.20 26.06
N PHE A 576 -8.19 11.79 27.20
CA PHE A 576 -8.97 10.56 27.32
C PHE A 576 -10.47 10.85 27.21
N GLY A 577 -11.15 10.07 26.38
CA GLY A 577 -12.59 9.98 26.41
C GLY A 577 -13.05 9.21 27.65
N GLY A 578 -13.94 9.81 28.44
CA GLY A 578 -14.60 9.19 29.58
C GLY A 578 -15.47 7.99 29.20
N VAL A 579 -16.22 7.47 30.17
CA VAL A 579 -17.14 6.35 29.90
C VAL A 579 -18.31 6.85 29.06
N TYR A 580 -18.61 6.15 27.96
CA TYR A 580 -19.83 6.41 27.18
C TYR A 580 -21.06 6.29 28.09
N SER A 581 -21.99 7.21 27.93
CA SER A 581 -23.29 7.16 28.57
C SER A 581 -23.96 5.79 28.37
N PRO A 582 -24.89 5.36 29.24
CA PRO A 582 -25.74 4.21 28.94
C PRO A 582 -26.38 4.37 27.55
N LEU A 583 -26.47 3.27 26.80
CA LEU A 583 -27.02 3.26 25.45
C LEU A 583 -28.43 3.87 25.45
N GLN A 584 -28.57 4.99 24.75
CA GLN A 584 -29.86 5.64 24.55
C GLN A 584 -30.42 5.24 23.19
N THR A 585 -31.74 5.28 23.05
CA THR A 585 -32.39 5.04 21.77
C THR A 585 -33.39 6.15 21.48
N PHE A 586 -33.58 6.45 20.20
CA PHE A 586 -34.70 7.24 19.71
C PHE A 586 -35.18 6.64 18.38
N THR A 587 -36.42 6.94 18.01
CA THR A 587 -36.95 6.57 16.69
C THR A 587 -37.10 7.82 15.86
N SER A 588 -36.60 7.78 14.62
CA SER A 588 -36.77 8.88 13.69
C SER A 588 -38.27 9.12 13.38
N GLN A 589 -38.67 10.37 13.16
CA GLN A 589 -39.99 10.69 12.63
C GLN A 589 -40.14 10.16 11.19
N GLY A 590 -41.35 10.20 10.62
CA GLY A 590 -41.66 9.49 9.37
C GLY A 590 -41.99 8.01 9.58
N CYS A 591 -42.34 7.61 10.80
CA CYS A 591 -43.12 6.40 11.03
C CYS A 591 -44.52 6.61 10.46
N GLY A 592 -44.66 6.36 9.16
CA GLY A 592 -45.96 6.17 8.56
C GLY A 592 -45.83 5.39 7.27
N ALA A 593 -46.65 4.36 7.07
CA ALA A 593 -46.97 3.96 5.71
C ALA A 593 -47.58 5.19 4.99
N CYS A 594 -47.73 5.16 3.65
CA CYS A 594 -48.51 6.20 2.96
C CYS A 594 -49.97 6.34 3.48
N VAL A 595 -50.36 5.56 4.50
CA VAL A 595 -51.64 5.45 5.21
C VAL A 595 -51.76 6.37 6.43
N ASP A 596 -50.66 6.87 7.02
CA ASP A 596 -50.67 7.44 8.39
C ASP A 596 -50.81 8.97 8.47
N LEU A 597 -50.67 9.70 7.36
CA LEU A 597 -51.11 11.11 7.30
C LEU A 597 -52.66 11.17 7.20
N PRO A 598 -53.33 12.14 7.85
CA PRO A 598 -54.78 12.19 7.96
C PRO A 598 -55.43 12.72 6.67
N TYR A 599 -55.33 11.95 5.58
CA TYR A 599 -56.01 12.29 4.33
C TYR A 599 -57.52 12.19 4.50
N CYS A 600 -58.23 13.12 3.87
CA CYS A 600 -59.68 13.08 3.80
C CYS A 600 -60.17 11.75 3.19
N SER A 601 -61.30 11.24 3.68
CA SER A 601 -61.97 10.08 3.09
C SER A 601 -62.39 10.37 1.66
N ALA A 602 -62.29 9.37 0.79
CA ALA A 602 -62.66 9.46 -0.61
C ALA A 602 -63.35 8.16 -1.05
N GLY A 603 -64.17 8.26 -2.10
CA GLY A 603 -64.82 7.09 -2.68
C GLY A 603 -65.77 7.47 -3.81
N GLY A 604 -66.49 6.48 -4.31
CA GLY A 604 -67.49 6.62 -5.36
C GLY A 604 -68.42 5.42 -5.38
N GLU A 605 -69.11 5.21 -6.51
CA GLU A 605 -69.90 4.02 -6.78
C GLU A 605 -69.36 3.29 -8.01
N SER A 606 -68.58 2.23 -7.79
CA SER A 606 -67.90 1.48 -8.85
C SER A 606 -68.82 0.48 -9.59
N SER A 607 -70.13 0.63 -9.50
CA SER A 607 -71.11 -0.33 -10.05
C SER A 607 -71.28 -0.23 -11.56
N THR A 608 -70.78 0.84 -12.17
CA THR A 608 -70.94 1.12 -13.61
C THR A 608 -69.63 1.40 -14.33
N ILE A 609 -68.71 2.13 -13.68
CA ILE A 609 -67.36 2.44 -14.14
C ILE A 609 -66.40 2.40 -12.96
N TRP A 610 -65.17 1.95 -13.19
CA TRP A 610 -64.13 1.80 -12.15
C TRP A 610 -62.73 1.81 -12.78
N LEU A 611 -61.69 1.95 -11.97
CA LEU A 611 -60.31 1.91 -12.43
C LEU A 611 -59.88 0.43 -12.49
N GLU A 612 -59.76 -0.14 -13.69
CA GLU A 612 -59.42 -1.57 -13.85
C GLU A 612 -57.93 -1.80 -13.59
N THR A 613 -57.08 -0.90 -14.11
CA THR A 613 -55.63 -1.03 -13.97
C THR A 613 -54.96 0.34 -13.99
N ALA A 614 -54.07 0.58 -13.03
CA ALA A 614 -53.17 1.72 -13.01
C ALA A 614 -51.72 1.26 -13.21
N PHE A 615 -51.05 1.82 -14.22
CA PHE A 615 -49.60 1.72 -14.36
C PHE A 615 -48.99 3.03 -13.89
N ILE A 616 -48.13 2.96 -12.88
CA ILE A 616 -47.45 4.10 -12.29
C ILE A 616 -45.95 3.87 -12.47
N GLY A 617 -45.35 4.61 -13.39
CA GLY A 617 -44.01 4.31 -13.89
C GLY A 617 -43.98 2.93 -14.56
N ALA A 618 -43.12 2.03 -14.05
CA ALA A 618 -43.02 0.65 -14.51
C ALA A 618 -43.89 -0.34 -13.70
N GLN A 619 -44.49 0.10 -12.60
CA GLN A 619 -45.29 -0.77 -11.71
C GLN A 619 -46.74 -0.86 -12.19
N VAL A 620 -47.38 -2.00 -11.92
CA VAL A 620 -48.76 -2.32 -12.36
C VAL A 620 -49.62 -2.65 -11.15
N PHE A 621 -50.77 -1.97 -11.05
CA PHE A 621 -51.76 -2.16 -10.01
C PHE A 621 -53.08 -2.55 -10.65
N ASN A 622 -53.55 -3.77 -10.38
CA ASN A 622 -54.83 -4.27 -10.90
C ASN A 622 -55.90 -4.11 -9.82
N SER A 623 -57.06 -3.63 -10.22
CA SER A 623 -58.22 -3.42 -9.36
C SER A 623 -59.50 -3.90 -10.07
N GLY A 624 -60.66 -3.47 -9.60
CA GLY A 624 -61.97 -3.89 -10.09
C GLY A 624 -63.09 -3.17 -9.34
N PRO A 625 -64.37 -3.53 -9.55
CA PRO A 625 -65.49 -2.84 -8.92
C PRO A 625 -65.58 -3.18 -7.42
N ASN A 626 -64.86 -2.44 -6.58
CA ASN A 626 -64.65 -2.74 -5.16
C ASN A 626 -65.49 -1.87 -4.19
N GLY A 627 -66.56 -1.25 -4.67
CA GLY A 627 -67.40 -0.35 -3.87
C GLY A 627 -66.93 1.11 -3.90
N GLY A 628 -66.03 1.45 -4.81
CA GLY A 628 -65.68 2.83 -5.16
C GLY A 628 -64.46 3.40 -4.44
N TYR A 629 -63.73 2.60 -3.65
CA TYR A 629 -62.45 2.99 -3.08
C TYR A 629 -61.49 1.79 -2.94
N ALA A 630 -60.26 1.94 -3.41
CA ALA A 630 -59.15 1.02 -3.19
C ALA A 630 -57.94 1.73 -2.57
N SER A 631 -57.10 0.98 -1.87
CA SER A 631 -55.81 1.46 -1.39
C SER A 631 -54.70 0.48 -1.71
N PHE A 632 -53.70 0.98 -2.43
CA PHE A 632 -52.41 0.35 -2.73
C PHE A 632 -51.27 1.08 -2.03
N ALA A 633 -51.59 1.91 -1.02
CA ALA A 633 -50.65 2.74 -0.27
C ALA A 633 -49.58 1.97 0.54
N SER A 634 -49.56 0.63 0.49
CA SER A 634 -48.53 -0.23 1.08
C SER A 634 -47.39 -0.59 0.11
N ILE A 635 -47.49 -0.24 -1.17
CA ILE A 635 -46.52 -0.58 -2.21
C ILE A 635 -45.93 0.72 -2.79
N PRO A 636 -44.67 1.08 -2.46
CA PRO A 636 -44.08 2.34 -2.91
C PRO A 636 -43.59 2.29 -4.37
N VAL A 637 -43.84 3.37 -5.09
CA VAL A 637 -43.31 3.65 -6.44
C VAL A 637 -42.27 4.76 -6.34
N GLY A 638 -41.02 4.49 -6.72
CA GLY A 638 -39.94 5.48 -6.71
C GLY A 638 -40.15 6.60 -7.75
N VAL A 639 -39.95 7.85 -7.34
CA VAL A 639 -39.97 9.05 -8.19
C VAL A 639 -38.80 9.97 -7.85
N VAL A 640 -38.32 10.74 -8.81
CA VAL A 640 -37.22 11.68 -8.63
C VAL A 640 -37.74 13.10 -8.84
N PRO A 641 -37.52 14.04 -7.91
CA PRO A 641 -37.88 15.45 -8.12
C PRO A 641 -37.26 16.00 -9.42
N GLY A 642 -37.98 16.88 -10.11
CA GLY A 642 -37.52 17.47 -11.38
C GLY A 642 -37.65 16.55 -12.61
N ASP A 643 -37.85 15.24 -12.43
CA ASP A 643 -38.17 14.32 -13.51
C ASP A 643 -39.70 14.21 -13.73
N SER A 644 -40.12 13.20 -14.48
CA SER A 644 -41.47 13.03 -14.97
C SER A 644 -41.99 11.60 -14.76
N LEU A 645 -43.13 11.49 -14.09
CA LEU A 645 -43.80 10.22 -13.82
C LEU A 645 -44.79 9.90 -14.95
N THR A 646 -44.72 8.69 -15.49
CA THR A 646 -45.68 8.22 -16.51
C THR A 646 -46.85 7.49 -15.84
N LEU A 647 -48.08 7.87 -16.20
CA LEU A 647 -49.32 7.24 -15.74
C LEU A 647 -50.08 6.66 -16.94
N THR A 648 -50.43 5.37 -16.87
CA THR A 648 -51.38 4.72 -17.81
C THR A 648 -52.56 4.17 -17.03
N LEU A 649 -53.76 4.70 -17.25
CA LEU A 649 -54.96 4.37 -16.49
C LEU A 649 -55.99 3.71 -17.39
N VAL A 650 -56.36 2.48 -17.07
CA VAL A 650 -57.27 1.65 -17.85
C VAL A 650 -58.63 1.61 -17.16
N PRO A 651 -59.71 2.06 -17.82
CA PRO A 651 -61.06 2.02 -17.24
C PRO A 651 -61.72 0.65 -17.39
N GLY A 652 -62.53 0.27 -16.41
CA GLY A 652 -63.45 -0.87 -16.46
C GLY A 652 -64.91 -0.42 -16.55
N PHE A 653 -65.77 -1.26 -17.14
CA PHE A 653 -67.20 -0.97 -17.38
C PHE A 653 -68.07 -2.18 -17.08
N ALA A 654 -69.23 -1.96 -16.44
CA ALA A 654 -70.15 -3.05 -16.13
C ALA A 654 -70.84 -3.64 -17.36
N THR A 655 -71.09 -2.83 -18.40
CA THR A 655 -71.86 -3.25 -19.59
C THR A 655 -71.31 -2.69 -20.89
N VAL A 656 -71.33 -1.36 -21.04
CA VAL A 656 -70.86 -0.67 -22.25
C VAL A 656 -69.92 0.48 -21.89
N PRO A 657 -68.93 0.80 -22.75
CA PRO A 657 -68.06 1.95 -22.58
C PRO A 657 -68.85 3.28 -22.51
N ARG A 658 -68.42 4.21 -21.65
CA ARG A 658 -69.08 5.49 -21.39
C ARG A 658 -68.05 6.63 -21.28
N PRO A 659 -68.45 7.90 -21.46
CA PRO A 659 -67.60 9.05 -21.15
C PRO A 659 -67.06 9.01 -19.72
N LEU A 660 -65.81 9.45 -19.53
CA LEU A 660 -65.06 9.34 -18.28
C LEU A 660 -64.47 10.69 -17.86
N GLY A 661 -64.44 10.97 -16.56
CA GLY A 661 -63.70 12.05 -15.94
C GLY A 661 -62.55 11.49 -15.11
N TRP A 662 -61.33 11.96 -15.39
CA TRP A 662 -60.08 11.52 -14.76
C TRP A 662 -59.45 12.65 -13.95
N TYR A 663 -59.07 12.34 -12.70
CA TYR A 663 -58.47 13.28 -11.77
C TYR A 663 -57.31 12.61 -11.02
N ALA A 664 -56.24 13.37 -10.75
CA ALA A 664 -55.13 12.89 -9.95
C ALA A 664 -54.51 14.00 -9.10
N TRP A 665 -54.08 13.65 -7.89
CA TRP A 665 -53.38 14.54 -6.96
C TRP A 665 -52.19 13.81 -6.32
N ALA A 666 -51.10 14.51 -6.06
CA ALA A 666 -49.98 13.98 -5.29
C ALA A 666 -49.54 14.98 -4.22
N ASP A 667 -49.44 14.51 -2.99
CA ASP A 667 -49.09 15.31 -1.80
C ASP A 667 -47.58 15.55 -1.75
N TRP A 668 -47.10 16.51 -2.54
CA TRP A 668 -45.67 16.73 -2.74
C TRP A 668 -44.98 17.36 -1.55
N ASN A 669 -45.73 18.06 -0.71
CA ASN A 669 -45.24 18.69 0.52
C ASN A 669 -45.43 17.80 1.76
N GLN A 670 -46.01 16.60 1.59
CA GLN A 670 -46.22 15.58 2.62
C GLN A 670 -47.01 16.11 3.83
N ASP A 671 -47.95 17.04 3.62
CA ASP A 671 -48.73 17.67 4.69
C ASP A 671 -50.02 16.93 5.05
N GLY A 672 -50.35 15.86 4.31
CA GLY A 672 -51.53 15.03 4.54
C GLY A 672 -52.81 15.57 3.93
N SER A 673 -52.71 16.59 3.07
CA SER A 673 -53.83 17.18 2.34
C SER A 673 -53.56 17.20 0.82
N PHE A 674 -54.58 17.50 0.03
CA PHE A 674 -54.44 17.69 -1.42
C PHE A 674 -54.91 19.10 -1.76
N SER A 675 -53.97 20.03 -1.79
CA SER A 675 -54.20 21.42 -2.15
C SER A 675 -54.43 21.57 -3.67
N PRO A 676 -54.99 22.70 -4.14
CA PRO A 676 -55.17 22.94 -5.58
C PRO A 676 -53.86 22.86 -6.39
N ASP A 677 -52.72 23.21 -5.80
CA ASP A 677 -51.40 23.19 -6.45
C ASP A 677 -50.83 21.77 -6.57
N GLU A 678 -51.45 20.78 -5.93
CA GLU A 678 -51.08 19.37 -5.94
C GLU A 678 -51.91 18.54 -6.92
N GLN A 679 -52.86 19.18 -7.61
CA GLN A 679 -53.61 18.53 -8.67
C GLN A 679 -52.75 18.35 -9.92
N LEU A 680 -52.47 17.09 -10.26
CA LEU A 680 -51.66 16.74 -11.42
C LEU A 680 -52.43 16.95 -12.73
N PHE A 681 -53.71 16.58 -12.75
CA PHE A 681 -54.62 16.85 -13.85
C PHE A 681 -56.09 16.64 -13.43
N ALA A 682 -57.00 17.29 -14.17
CA ALA A 682 -58.44 17.09 -14.12
C ALA A 682 -58.99 17.19 -15.55
N ARG A 683 -59.56 16.11 -16.09
CA ARG A 683 -59.98 16.05 -17.49
C ARG A 683 -61.21 15.17 -17.68
N ASP A 684 -62.18 15.68 -18.42
CA ASP A 684 -63.28 14.89 -18.95
C ASP A 684 -62.97 14.43 -20.38
N SER A 685 -63.28 13.17 -20.67
CA SER A 685 -63.13 12.51 -21.97
C SER A 685 -64.48 11.98 -22.43
N LEU A 686 -64.88 12.35 -23.64
CA LEU A 686 -66.05 11.75 -24.32
C LEU A 686 -65.75 10.34 -24.85
N ALA A 687 -64.47 9.96 -24.91
CA ALA A 687 -64.01 8.63 -25.30
C ALA A 687 -63.76 7.76 -24.07
N ALA A 688 -64.13 6.48 -24.17
CA ALA A 688 -64.04 5.49 -23.11
C ALA A 688 -62.68 4.75 -23.08
N ASP A 689 -61.61 5.48 -23.40
CA ASP A 689 -60.29 4.93 -23.72
C ASP A 689 -59.33 4.99 -22.52
N THR A 690 -58.28 4.15 -22.56
CA THR A 690 -57.13 4.21 -21.65
C THR A 690 -56.48 5.59 -21.70
N LEU A 691 -56.32 6.23 -20.53
CA LEU A 691 -55.62 7.49 -20.42
C LEU A 691 -54.12 7.26 -20.23
N ARG A 692 -53.28 7.87 -21.07
CA ARG A 692 -51.82 7.88 -20.93
C ARG A 692 -51.32 9.30 -20.86
N LEU A 693 -50.57 9.61 -19.81
CA LEU A 693 -49.93 10.92 -19.67
C LEU A 693 -48.62 10.84 -18.90
N ARG A 694 -47.87 11.92 -18.98
CA ARG A 694 -46.66 12.16 -18.21
C ARG A 694 -46.90 13.38 -17.33
N VAL A 695 -46.73 13.23 -16.02
CA VAL A 695 -46.85 14.30 -15.01
C VAL A 695 -45.46 14.71 -14.56
N ALA A 696 -45.24 16.00 -14.31
CA ALA A 696 -43.98 16.46 -13.72
C ALA A 696 -43.96 16.18 -12.22
N VAL A 697 -42.82 15.75 -11.71
CA VAL A 697 -42.54 15.70 -10.27
C VAL A 697 -41.87 17.04 -9.91
N PRO A 698 -42.49 17.91 -9.07
CA PRO A 698 -41.91 19.20 -8.74
C PRO A 698 -40.47 19.07 -8.19
N ALA A 699 -39.56 19.94 -8.64
CA ALA A 699 -38.16 19.90 -8.19
C ALA A 699 -37.98 20.15 -6.69
N GLY A 700 -38.95 20.83 -6.06
CA GLY A 700 -39.01 21.09 -4.62
C GLY A 700 -39.84 20.10 -3.81
N SER A 701 -40.21 18.93 -4.37
CA SER A 701 -40.90 17.90 -3.61
C SER A 701 -40.05 17.42 -2.43
N LEU A 702 -40.66 17.25 -1.25
CA LEU A 702 -39.94 16.76 -0.09
C LEU A 702 -39.53 15.29 -0.30
N PRO A 703 -38.26 14.92 0.00
CA PRO A 703 -37.84 13.52 -0.01
C PRO A 703 -38.65 12.69 0.99
N GLY A 704 -38.90 11.41 0.69
CA GLY A 704 -39.66 10.51 1.56
C GLY A 704 -40.93 9.94 0.92
N LEU A 705 -41.82 9.37 1.74
CA LEU A 705 -43.04 8.74 1.26
C LEU A 705 -44.19 9.77 1.13
N SER A 706 -44.92 9.71 0.02
CA SER A 706 -46.03 10.62 -0.30
C SER A 706 -47.21 9.85 -0.90
N ARG A 707 -48.43 10.39 -0.86
CA ARG A 707 -49.62 9.75 -1.44
C ARG A 707 -49.94 10.31 -2.82
N LEU A 708 -50.18 9.41 -3.78
CA LEU A 708 -50.83 9.71 -5.06
C LEU A 708 -52.28 9.21 -5.01
N ARG A 709 -53.25 10.08 -5.26
CA ARG A 709 -54.67 9.73 -5.34
C ARG A 709 -55.14 9.85 -6.79
N LEU A 710 -55.74 8.79 -7.30
CA LEU A 710 -56.39 8.75 -8.61
C LEU A 710 -57.91 8.64 -8.43
N ARG A 711 -58.67 9.38 -9.23
CA ARG A 711 -60.14 9.29 -9.25
C ARG A 711 -60.64 9.17 -10.69
N LEU A 712 -61.43 8.13 -10.92
CA LEU A 712 -62.23 7.94 -12.11
C LEU A 712 -63.70 8.17 -11.76
N ARG A 713 -64.42 8.95 -12.57
CA ARG A 713 -65.87 9.14 -12.41
C ARG A 713 -66.57 9.49 -13.72
N ALA A 714 -67.89 9.66 -13.69
CA ALA A 714 -68.62 10.28 -14.80
C ALA A 714 -68.21 11.77 -14.97
N PRO A 715 -68.22 12.33 -16.20
CA PRO A 715 -67.82 13.71 -16.45
C PRO A 715 -68.49 14.74 -15.53
N GLY A 716 -67.76 15.76 -15.08
CA GLY A 716 -68.22 16.77 -14.12
C GLY A 716 -67.10 17.43 -13.32
N SER A 717 -67.32 17.78 -12.05
CA SER A 717 -66.26 18.26 -11.13
C SER A 717 -65.76 17.15 -10.21
N GLY A 718 -64.44 17.05 -9.99
CA GLY A 718 -63.83 16.09 -9.06
C GLY A 718 -63.10 16.78 -7.92
N ASP A 719 -63.40 16.41 -6.68
CA ASP A 719 -62.65 16.82 -5.46
C ASP A 719 -61.79 15.64 -5.00
N PRO A 720 -60.57 15.85 -4.45
CA PRO A 720 -59.80 14.77 -3.83
C PRO A 720 -60.56 14.05 -2.69
N CYS A 721 -61.54 14.71 -2.07
CA CYS A 721 -62.28 14.25 -0.90
C CYS A 721 -63.76 13.90 -1.19
N GLY A 722 -64.35 13.07 -0.33
CA GLY A 722 -65.77 12.72 -0.30
C GLY A 722 -66.22 11.75 -1.40
N PRO A 723 -67.41 11.11 -1.23
CA PRO A 723 -68.00 10.25 -2.25
C PRO A 723 -68.59 11.09 -3.39
N GLN A 724 -68.22 10.81 -4.64
CA GLN A 724 -68.73 11.60 -5.79
C GLN A 724 -69.23 10.76 -6.96
N GLY A 725 -70.44 10.23 -6.82
CA GLY A 725 -71.20 9.60 -7.90
C GLY A 725 -70.56 8.33 -8.44
N ALA A 726 -70.94 7.96 -9.67
CA ALA A 726 -70.47 6.74 -10.32
C ALA A 726 -68.97 6.85 -10.67
N GLY A 727 -68.17 5.90 -10.18
CA GLY A 727 -66.71 5.98 -10.24
C GLY A 727 -65.98 5.26 -9.10
N GLU A 728 -64.66 5.40 -9.09
CA GLU A 728 -63.77 4.83 -8.09
C GLU A 728 -62.61 5.79 -7.78
N VAL A 729 -62.11 5.72 -6.54
CA VAL A 729 -60.89 6.40 -6.10
C VAL A 729 -59.87 5.36 -5.65
N GLU A 730 -58.62 5.52 -6.05
CA GLU A 730 -57.52 4.65 -5.62
C GLU A 730 -56.34 5.47 -5.09
N ASP A 731 -55.81 5.05 -3.93
CA ASP A 731 -54.65 5.67 -3.31
C ASP A 731 -53.39 4.80 -3.47
N PHE A 732 -52.27 5.42 -3.81
CA PHE A 732 -50.97 4.79 -4.05
C PHE A 732 -49.87 5.46 -3.23
N CYS A 733 -48.76 4.75 -3.05
CA CYS A 733 -47.60 5.25 -2.33
C CYS A 733 -46.49 5.65 -3.31
N LEU A 734 -46.01 6.89 -3.22
CA LEU A 734 -44.83 7.39 -3.92
C LEU A 734 -43.66 7.43 -2.94
N SER A 735 -42.45 7.10 -3.42
CA SER A 735 -41.19 7.27 -2.71
C SER A 735 -40.36 8.31 -3.45
N VAL A 736 -40.34 9.54 -2.94
CA VAL A 736 -39.67 10.70 -3.52
C VAL A 736 -38.19 10.66 -3.13
N GLY A 737 -37.32 10.49 -4.12
CA GLY A 737 -35.87 10.57 -3.97
C GLY A 737 -35.38 12.01 -3.81
N THR A 738 -34.06 12.21 -3.76
CA THR A 738 -33.44 13.54 -3.74
C THR A 738 -33.07 14.00 -5.16
N THR A 739 -33.23 15.29 -5.45
CA THR A 739 -32.83 15.92 -6.72
C THR A 739 -31.30 16.03 -6.81
N PRO A 740 -30.66 15.68 -7.93
CA PRO A 740 -29.30 16.13 -8.22
C PRO A 740 -29.32 17.65 -8.52
N LEU A 741 -28.47 18.45 -7.87
CA LEU A 741 -28.30 19.87 -8.23
C LEU A 741 -27.58 19.99 -9.59
N ASP A 742 -28.13 20.79 -10.50
CA ASP A 742 -27.46 21.24 -11.72
C ASP A 742 -26.47 22.38 -11.39
N ASP A 743 -25.23 22.25 -11.87
CA ASP A 743 -24.11 23.17 -11.68
C ASP A 743 -24.32 24.47 -12.52
N PRO A 744 -24.41 25.68 -11.92
CA PRO A 744 -24.52 26.90 -12.70
C PRO A 744 -23.17 27.24 -13.34
N ALA A 745 -23.18 27.56 -14.65
CA ALA A 745 -21.97 27.85 -15.41
C ALA A 745 -21.06 28.91 -14.73
N PRO A 746 -19.74 28.68 -14.65
CA PRO A 746 -18.84 29.52 -13.86
C PRO A 746 -18.71 30.94 -14.43
N ALA A 747 -18.79 31.93 -13.52
CA ALA A 747 -18.59 33.34 -13.84
C ALA A 747 -17.20 33.59 -14.47
N THR A 748 -17.16 34.32 -15.59
CA THR A 748 -15.91 34.70 -16.27
C THR A 748 -14.99 35.50 -15.34
N GLY A 749 -13.75 35.03 -15.15
CA GLY A 749 -12.73 35.68 -14.29
C GLY A 749 -12.34 34.85 -13.06
N LEU A 750 -13.12 33.81 -12.73
CA LEU A 750 -12.82 32.85 -11.66
C LEU A 750 -12.20 31.57 -12.25
N ARG A 751 -11.11 31.10 -11.64
CA ARG A 751 -10.47 29.81 -11.97
C ARG A 751 -10.35 28.97 -10.71
N LEU A 752 -10.87 27.75 -10.80
CA LEU A 752 -10.88 26.77 -9.72
C LEU A 752 -9.92 25.63 -10.06
N PHE A 753 -8.97 25.30 -9.16
CA PHE A 753 -8.05 24.20 -9.39
C PHE A 753 -7.58 23.52 -8.09
N PRO A 754 -7.46 22.19 -8.04
CA PRO A 754 -7.96 21.23 -9.04
C PRO A 754 -9.50 21.14 -8.99
N ASN A 755 -10.13 20.92 -10.14
CA ASN A 755 -11.55 20.56 -10.24
C ASN A 755 -11.67 19.35 -11.19
N PRO A 756 -12.05 18.15 -10.70
CA PRO A 756 -12.55 17.84 -9.35
C PRO A 756 -11.47 17.84 -8.25
N THR A 757 -11.89 18.00 -6.98
CA THR A 757 -11.03 17.90 -5.76
C THR A 757 -11.76 17.16 -4.63
N THR A 758 -11.02 16.47 -3.77
CA THR A 758 -11.54 15.72 -2.61
C THR A 758 -11.04 16.28 -1.27
N GLY A 759 -10.48 17.50 -1.26
CA GLY A 759 -10.03 18.14 -0.03
C GLY A 759 -9.85 19.65 -0.14
N GLY A 760 -8.82 20.11 -0.86
CA GLY A 760 -8.50 21.53 -1.01
C GLY A 760 -8.82 22.07 -2.40
N LEU A 761 -9.42 23.26 -2.47
CA LEU A 761 -9.74 23.97 -3.71
C LEU A 761 -9.02 25.32 -3.73
N THR A 762 -8.28 25.64 -4.79
CA THR A 762 -7.71 26.98 -4.97
C THR A 762 -8.64 27.83 -5.83
N VAL A 763 -9.04 28.99 -5.29
CA VAL A 763 -9.85 29.99 -5.99
C VAL A 763 -8.94 31.12 -6.46
N ALA A 764 -8.66 31.16 -7.76
CA ALA A 764 -7.94 32.27 -8.39
C ALA A 764 -8.93 33.23 -9.05
N SER A 765 -8.80 34.52 -8.74
CA SER A 765 -9.66 35.60 -9.26
C SER A 765 -8.78 36.75 -9.76
N ASP A 766 -9.17 37.38 -10.86
CA ASP A 766 -8.52 38.59 -11.39
C ASP A 766 -8.92 39.88 -10.63
N ARG A 767 -9.79 39.76 -9.63
CA ARG A 767 -10.20 40.83 -8.70
C ARG A 767 -10.12 40.38 -7.23
N PRO A 768 -9.97 41.31 -6.27
CA PRO A 768 -9.99 40.98 -4.84
C PRO A 768 -11.29 40.28 -4.43
N LEU A 769 -11.17 39.16 -3.74
CA LEU A 769 -12.31 38.39 -3.23
C LEU A 769 -12.72 38.92 -1.85
N GLY A 770 -14.00 39.25 -1.69
CA GLY A 770 -14.54 39.72 -0.40
C GLY A 770 -14.97 38.59 0.54
N ARG A 771 -15.48 37.49 0.00
CA ARG A 771 -15.97 36.31 0.73
C ARG A 771 -15.99 35.10 -0.21
N VAL A 772 -15.70 33.91 0.32
CA VAL A 772 -15.83 32.63 -0.38
C VAL A 772 -16.63 31.72 0.55
N ASP A 773 -17.75 31.20 0.05
CA ASP A 773 -18.59 30.21 0.74
C ASP A 773 -18.55 28.91 -0.07
N LEU A 774 -18.41 27.77 0.62
CA LEU A 774 -18.34 26.44 0.02
C LEU A 774 -19.57 25.65 0.47
N TYR A 775 -20.25 25.06 -0.50
CA TYR A 775 -21.47 24.29 -0.31
C TYR A 775 -21.28 22.90 -0.93
N ASP A 776 -21.89 21.89 -0.34
CA ASP A 776 -21.95 20.57 -0.96
C ASP A 776 -23.10 20.50 -1.99
N LEU A 777 -23.34 19.34 -2.60
CA LEU A 777 -24.44 19.14 -3.56
C LEU A 777 -25.85 19.25 -2.92
N GLN A 778 -25.97 19.62 -1.64
CA GLN A 778 -27.21 19.84 -0.91
C GLN A 778 -27.46 21.32 -0.62
N GLY A 779 -26.48 22.20 -0.88
CA GLY A 779 -26.66 23.65 -0.92
C GLY A 779 -26.01 24.44 0.20
#